data_AF-A2E9L5-F1
#
_entry.id   AF-A2E9L5-F1
#
_cell.length_a   1.000
_cell.length_b   1.000
_cell.length_c   1.000
_cell.angle_alpha   90.00
_cell.angle_beta   90.00
_cell.angle_gamma   90.00
#
_symmetry.space_group_name_H-M   'P 1'
#
loop_
_entity.id
_entity.type
_entity.pdbx_description
1 polymer ?
#
loop_
_entity_poly.entity_id
_entity_poly.type
_entity_poly.pdbx_seq_one_letter_code
_entity_poly.pdbx_strand_id
1 'polypeptide(L)'
;MNKFLTFEQFPRAIFERHPIDCDIKDDFMLILDNGGQFLLYSTKTDKLVRLALTDKSIVSPPYHVALSPSNSHAAVACEDGSYSIFDITNAKLLKSFPKARKAGIKQIMYLGENQIVILDSNNSLTLTKISIGLFGVSAKDFVICTFQTPPISLIPVNFPNNLSNFTQKLQNLILVTTNEKFVVLNCESSKVLASIPIESAIPTYSLNQPDVLQIGLASKNLAVVYTLNGFNLTEISHCQINNISPRCCNFIRDDLLLVTSFNNSFYVFNSSNPTTPQVFSDDNLSQAIYVPNPIDKTLYIAKESSLFAIKQRTFVENCSTIQDYKNLYEISEQFSKGNIVSGSDSCLPFETRTEIIQSVFSKYFVANKASQDIIELIIKTSKEFSLRRLPSILALNEFKNNIKEFANLIPKYDPDASIFYYPTQFSNLLCENTDSNPEFIRNLPSLSLFTKSVFFLRTGNTKEALATIEQLDTPTAYNLSVNLDDSSESLPTLLRTQANSITDATICVSKALRLNDLLRIFQNRGESEICQILSFCEKITLMTQGKPYDLDVFCQKILEFAIYVKSPQITKFCVEKAIKYAKNLPDQLTTFVLREIFNKNSEKEISQFLNQNGYSEFLRKLQPIIVKAGFDNVEELIYRKLNDLNRLIKFLFIKDRKSEIFQVISEKSQTKAVDDAIVENCELLLSVDQLKLAGLMKNQEISNQIYSKLPGDKKFAFAHSLCETNKKLFASLPLINEDYVNYTKFLIKFHKNETIKFISERFDIMSPSLLVEFERERMFDCAISISVSMNDPLLILQYSQSALRDFLVTMTFCDVNLLNDFQQKSFNVINETKKYFIDSTSVYSILKSFEIPFFCLSNNQTDKYFIERSTAISVVYKSSYKMIPQNFAFPVLNNVIILSYSDSSLSGFRNFIPKYIQKCIESGDINHNDIRESAGDPLLNIFLSMTS
;
A
#
# COMPACT_ATOMS: atom_id res chain seq x y z
N MET A 1 -13.80 30.48 21.00
CA MET A 1 -12.64 29.61 20.76
C MET A 1 -12.49 28.52 21.81
N ASN A 2 -12.29 28.86 23.09
CA ASN A 2 -11.91 27.89 24.15
C ASN A 2 -12.86 26.70 24.40
N LYS A 3 -14.08 26.66 23.83
CA LYS A 3 -14.96 25.49 23.94
C LYS A 3 -14.77 24.44 22.84
N PHE A 4 -14.16 24.81 21.70
CA PHE A 4 -14.10 23.95 20.50
C PHE A 4 -12.68 23.68 20.00
N LEU A 5 -11.78 24.66 20.14
CA LEU A 5 -10.42 24.59 19.65
C LEU A 5 -9.43 24.63 20.81
N THR A 6 -8.38 23.82 20.72
CA THR A 6 -7.23 23.89 21.62
C THR A 6 -6.15 24.70 20.90
N PHE A 7 -5.63 25.72 21.59
CA PHE A 7 -4.40 26.41 21.20
C PHE A 7 -3.27 25.83 22.03
N GLU A 8 -2.43 25.02 21.40
CA GLU A 8 -1.27 24.44 22.06
C GLU A 8 -0.04 25.25 21.64
N GLN A 9 0.53 26.00 22.58
CA GLN A 9 1.80 26.70 22.35
C GLN A 9 2.94 25.70 22.59
N PHE A 10 3.86 25.60 21.64
CA PHE A 10 5.06 24.79 21.79
C PHE A 10 6.17 25.62 22.46
N PRO A 11 6.47 25.39 23.75
CA PRO A 11 7.26 26.32 24.56
C PRO A 11 8.72 26.41 24.15
N ARG A 12 9.28 25.43 23.42
CA ARG A 12 10.67 25.46 22.93
C ARG A 12 10.82 25.72 21.44
N ALA A 13 9.73 25.97 20.72
CA ALA A 13 9.77 26.47 19.35
C ALA A 13 10.04 27.99 19.33
N ILE A 14 11.09 28.44 20.03
CA ILE A 14 11.51 29.84 20.06
C ILE A 14 12.43 30.08 18.86
N PHE A 15 11.89 30.70 17.83
CA PHE A 15 12.67 31.12 16.67
C PHE A 15 13.48 32.37 17.02
N GLU A 16 14.79 32.33 16.78
CA GLU A 16 15.66 33.50 16.90
C GLU A 16 15.35 34.55 15.82
N ARG A 17 14.71 34.11 14.73
CA ARG A 17 14.47 34.88 13.49
C ARG A 17 13.09 34.56 12.93
N HIS A 18 12.49 35.53 12.22
CA HIS A 18 11.19 35.31 11.60
C HIS A 18 11.27 34.24 10.51
N PRO A 19 10.35 33.26 10.49
CA PRO A 19 10.25 32.31 9.39
C PRO A 19 9.87 33.04 8.09
N ILE A 20 10.50 32.66 6.98
CA ILE A 20 10.11 33.04 5.61
C ILE A 20 9.15 31.99 5.05
N ASP A 21 9.48 30.72 5.24
CA ASP A 21 8.70 29.58 4.74
C ASP A 21 8.78 28.40 5.70
N CYS A 22 7.80 27.52 5.63
CA CYS A 22 7.78 26.30 6.42
C CYS A 22 6.88 25.23 5.80
N ASP A 23 7.31 23.97 5.94
CA ASP A 23 6.48 22.80 5.65
C ASP A 23 6.37 21.94 6.91
N ILE A 24 5.24 21.26 7.05
CA ILE A 24 4.93 20.39 8.18
C ILE A 24 4.32 19.09 7.69
N LYS A 25 4.82 17.98 8.23
CA LYS A 25 4.30 16.63 8.00
C LYS A 25 4.42 15.85 9.30
N ASP A 26 3.34 15.23 9.73
CA ASP A 26 3.27 14.52 11.00
C ASP A 26 3.84 15.39 12.16
N ASP A 27 4.83 14.86 12.87
CA ASP A 27 5.49 15.48 14.02
C ASP A 27 6.68 16.38 13.66
N PHE A 28 6.96 16.63 12.38
CA PHE A 28 8.13 17.40 11.95
C PHE A 28 7.74 18.65 11.18
N MET A 29 8.35 19.77 11.58
CA MET A 29 8.23 21.05 10.91
C MET A 29 9.61 21.49 10.43
N LEU A 30 9.74 21.72 9.14
CA LEU A 30 10.92 22.29 8.53
C LEU A 30 10.67 23.77 8.29
N ILE A 31 11.57 24.61 8.78
CA ILE A 31 11.44 26.06 8.76
C ILE A 31 12.64 26.64 8.07
N LEU A 32 12.38 27.57 7.16
CA LEU A 32 13.36 28.47 6.60
C LEU A 32 13.21 29.83 7.29
N ASP A 33 14.24 30.29 7.99
CA ASP A 33 14.23 31.61 8.62
C ASP A 33 14.74 32.72 7.69
N ASN A 34 14.54 33.98 8.09
CA ASN A 34 15.02 35.14 7.34
C ASN A 34 16.55 35.30 7.30
N GLY A 35 17.28 34.46 8.02
CA GLY A 35 18.71 34.31 7.94
C GLY A 35 19.18 33.32 6.88
N GLY A 36 18.26 32.62 6.21
CA GLY A 36 18.59 31.52 5.31
C GLY A 36 18.95 30.23 6.05
N GLN A 37 18.67 30.10 7.35
CA GLN A 37 18.90 28.87 8.10
C GLN A 37 17.70 27.93 8.02
N PHE A 38 18.00 26.63 8.00
CA PHE A 38 17.01 25.56 8.07
C PHE A 38 16.93 25.00 9.48
N LEU A 39 15.75 25.09 10.05
CA LEU A 39 15.45 24.56 11.37
C LEU A 39 14.46 23.41 11.21
N LEU A 40 14.85 22.22 11.66
CA LEU A 40 13.96 21.09 11.81
C LEU A 40 13.48 21.05 13.26
N TYR A 41 12.18 21.24 13.47
CA TYR A 41 11.54 21.11 14.76
C TYR A 41 10.73 19.82 14.80
N SER A 42 10.91 19.02 15.87
CA SER A 42 10.08 17.86 16.15
C SER A 42 9.10 18.20 17.28
N THR A 43 7.80 18.21 16.99
CA THR A 43 6.73 18.45 17.97
C THR A 43 6.70 17.36 19.04
N LYS A 44 6.99 16.11 18.66
CA LYS A 44 7.00 14.95 19.56
C LYS A 44 8.12 14.97 20.59
N THR A 45 9.32 15.37 20.16
CA THR A 45 10.50 15.38 21.04
C THR A 45 10.77 16.76 21.64
N ASP A 46 10.07 17.79 21.17
CA ASP A 46 10.30 19.20 21.50
C ASP A 46 11.77 19.60 21.30
N LYS A 47 12.36 19.14 20.19
CA LYS A 47 13.76 19.39 19.81
C LYS A 47 13.83 20.17 18.51
N LEU A 48 14.70 21.18 18.51
CA LEU A 48 15.07 21.96 17.34
C LEU A 48 16.48 21.55 16.89
N VAL A 49 16.63 21.20 15.62
CA VAL A 49 17.90 20.83 14.98
C VAL A 49 18.18 21.81 13.85
N ARG A 50 19.37 22.41 13.82
CA ARG A 50 19.81 23.23 12.70
C ARG A 50 20.42 22.33 11.62
N LEU A 51 19.88 22.37 10.41
CA LEU A 51 20.44 21.61 9.28
C LEU A 51 21.57 22.42 8.64
N ALA A 52 22.74 21.80 8.51
CA ALA A 52 23.91 22.47 7.94
C ALA A 52 23.82 22.52 6.41
N LEU A 53 23.81 23.74 5.86
CA LEU A 53 23.98 23.99 4.42
C LEU A 53 25.46 23.99 4.10
N THR A 54 25.98 22.91 3.53
CA THR A 54 27.41 22.85 3.19
C THR A 54 27.68 22.66 1.70
N ASP A 55 26.78 23.10 0.83
CA ASP A 55 27.09 23.13 -0.61
C ASP A 55 27.45 24.53 -1.09
N LYS A 56 28.73 24.73 -1.37
CA LYS A 56 29.25 25.98 -1.95
C LYS A 56 28.82 26.19 -3.41
N SER A 57 28.23 25.19 -4.06
CA SER A 57 27.79 25.29 -5.46
C SER A 57 26.51 26.12 -5.65
N ILE A 58 25.71 26.32 -4.60
CA ILE A 58 24.53 27.17 -4.64
C ILE A 58 24.83 28.45 -3.86
N VAL A 59 24.81 29.58 -4.56
CA VAL A 59 25.10 30.91 -3.99
C VAL A 59 23.82 31.71 -3.76
N SER A 60 22.72 31.30 -4.40
CA SER A 60 21.41 31.94 -4.27
C SER A 60 20.78 31.65 -2.91
N PRO A 61 20.09 32.64 -2.30
CA PRO A 61 19.38 32.42 -1.06
C PRO A 61 18.29 31.36 -1.25
N PRO A 62 18.08 30.49 -0.26
CA PRO A 62 16.92 29.62 -0.25
C PRO A 62 15.63 30.43 -0.11
N TYR A 63 14.56 29.91 -0.69
CA TYR A 63 13.27 30.58 -0.75
C TYR A 63 12.10 29.70 -0.32
N HIS A 64 12.17 28.39 -0.57
CA HIS A 64 11.07 27.46 -0.27
C HIS A 64 11.59 26.12 0.24
N VAL A 65 10.84 25.47 1.13
CA VAL A 65 11.15 24.16 1.71
C VAL A 65 10.05 23.15 1.50
N ALA A 66 10.39 21.86 1.53
CA ALA A 66 9.41 20.77 1.50
C ALA A 66 9.91 19.57 2.29
N LEU A 67 8.99 18.88 2.96
CA LEU A 67 9.18 17.63 3.67
C LEU A 67 8.57 16.45 2.90
N SER A 68 9.31 15.34 2.81
CA SER A 68 8.76 14.09 2.28
C SER A 68 7.66 13.55 3.19
N PRO A 69 6.67 12.80 2.68
CA PRO A 69 5.59 12.27 3.52
C PRO A 69 6.06 11.43 4.72
N SER A 70 7.19 10.73 4.62
CA SER A 70 7.81 9.99 5.72
C SER A 70 8.72 10.77 6.64
N ASN A 71 8.90 12.06 6.41
CA ASN A 71 9.84 12.90 7.13
C ASN A 71 11.29 12.41 7.08
N SER A 72 11.65 11.52 6.16
CA SER A 72 13.04 11.07 6.00
C SER A 72 13.87 12.05 5.17
N HIS A 73 13.23 12.80 4.26
CA HIS A 73 13.90 13.71 3.34
C HIS A 73 13.30 15.11 3.35
N ALA A 74 14.15 16.10 3.12
CA ALA A 74 13.75 17.48 2.88
C ALA A 74 14.24 17.93 1.50
N ALA A 75 13.54 18.87 0.91
CA ALA A 75 13.98 19.58 -0.27
C ALA A 75 13.98 21.08 0.02
N VAL A 76 15.01 21.75 -0.49
CA VAL A 76 15.20 23.20 -0.38
C VAL A 76 15.35 23.75 -1.78
N ALA A 77 14.57 24.76 -2.11
CA ALA A 77 14.65 25.47 -3.38
C ALA A 77 15.22 26.88 -3.22
N CYS A 78 15.92 27.34 -4.25
CA CYS A 78 16.57 28.65 -4.31
C CYS A 78 16.02 29.49 -5.48
N GLU A 79 16.18 30.81 -5.36
CA GLU A 79 15.68 31.77 -6.34
C GLU A 79 16.35 31.68 -7.72
N ASP A 80 17.54 31.08 -7.82
CA ASP A 80 18.27 30.91 -9.08
C ASP A 80 17.93 29.64 -9.87
N GLY A 81 16.93 28.88 -9.41
CA GLY A 81 16.53 27.63 -10.06
C GLY A 81 17.24 26.39 -9.52
N SER A 82 18.11 26.55 -8.52
CA SER A 82 18.76 25.44 -7.81
C SER A 82 17.85 24.83 -6.75
N TYR A 83 18.06 23.55 -6.45
CA TYR A 83 17.49 22.92 -5.26
C TYR A 83 18.43 21.87 -4.68
N SER A 84 18.22 21.53 -3.40
CA SER A 84 19.01 20.54 -2.66
C SER A 84 18.10 19.57 -1.93
N ILE A 85 18.55 18.31 -1.82
CA ILE A 85 17.86 17.23 -1.11
C ILE A 85 18.69 16.84 0.12
N PHE A 86 18.02 16.73 1.26
CA PHE A 86 18.60 16.40 2.56
C PHE A 86 18.00 15.12 3.11
N ASP A 87 18.81 14.37 3.83
CA ASP A 87 18.39 13.32 4.74
C ASP A 87 18.20 13.96 6.12
N ILE A 88 16.95 14.01 6.55
CA ILE A 88 16.54 14.63 7.80
C ILE A 88 16.95 13.75 8.98
N THR A 89 16.86 12.43 8.82
CA THR A 89 17.15 11.46 9.89
C THR A 89 18.60 11.56 10.34
N ASN A 90 19.49 11.73 9.37
CA ASN A 90 20.93 11.88 9.60
C ASN A 90 21.41 13.34 9.59
N ALA A 91 20.50 14.32 9.49
CA ALA A 91 20.78 15.75 9.36
C ALA A 91 21.87 16.08 8.32
N LYS A 92 21.81 15.41 7.16
CA LYS A 92 22.88 15.40 6.15
C LYS A 92 22.37 15.86 4.79
N LEU A 93 23.11 16.75 4.13
CA LEU A 93 22.90 17.04 2.71
C LEU A 93 23.20 15.79 1.86
N LEU A 94 22.23 15.34 1.08
CA LEU A 94 22.41 14.22 0.16
C LEU A 94 22.98 14.68 -1.18
N LYS A 95 22.35 15.69 -1.80
CA LYS A 95 22.76 16.21 -3.11
C LYS A 95 22.19 17.59 -3.39
N SER A 96 22.96 18.41 -4.08
CA SER A 96 22.48 19.67 -4.67
C SER A 96 22.44 19.58 -6.19
N PHE A 97 21.46 20.29 -6.77
CA PHE A 97 21.18 20.39 -8.18
C PHE A 97 21.24 21.87 -8.59
N PRO A 98 22.46 22.43 -8.78
CA PRO A 98 22.65 23.84 -9.08
C PRO A 98 22.08 24.20 -10.44
N LYS A 99 21.26 25.26 -10.50
CA LYS A 99 20.59 25.77 -11.71
C LYS A 99 19.91 24.68 -12.53
N ALA A 100 19.32 23.69 -11.84
CA ALA A 100 18.58 22.61 -12.47
C ALA A 100 17.40 23.15 -13.30
N ARG A 101 16.81 24.26 -12.84
CA ARG A 101 15.81 25.02 -13.59
C ARG A 101 16.44 26.25 -14.22
N LYS A 102 16.02 26.57 -15.44
CA LYS A 102 16.42 27.81 -16.14
C LYS A 102 15.80 29.07 -15.49
N ALA A 103 14.70 28.89 -14.78
CA ALA A 103 13.94 29.92 -14.11
C ALA A 103 13.95 29.66 -12.61
N GLY A 104 13.86 30.72 -11.81
CA GLY A 104 13.85 30.64 -10.35
C GLY A 104 12.70 29.77 -9.83
N ILE A 105 12.93 28.99 -8.77
CA ILE A 105 11.88 28.14 -8.21
C ILE A 105 11.00 28.99 -7.29
N LYS A 106 9.69 29.02 -7.57
CA LYS A 106 8.69 29.67 -6.72
C LYS A 106 8.18 28.74 -5.62
N GLN A 107 8.01 27.46 -5.94
CA GLN A 107 7.47 26.48 -5.03
C GLN A 107 8.10 25.11 -5.28
N ILE A 108 8.42 24.38 -4.20
CA ILE A 108 8.87 23.00 -4.24
C ILE A 108 8.03 22.20 -3.24
N MET A 109 7.59 20.99 -3.61
CA MET A 109 6.72 20.17 -2.76
C MET A 109 6.96 18.68 -3.01
N TYR A 110 6.87 17.84 -1.98
CA TYR A 110 6.82 16.40 -2.20
C TYR A 110 5.40 15.94 -2.53
N LEU A 111 5.29 15.13 -3.59
CA LEU A 111 4.07 14.42 -4.02
C LEU A 111 4.04 12.98 -3.50
N GLY A 112 5.21 12.41 -3.25
CA GLY A 112 5.44 11.08 -2.70
C GLY A 112 6.90 10.96 -2.28
N GLU A 113 7.30 9.86 -1.65
CA GLU A 113 8.65 9.69 -1.09
C GLU A 113 9.81 10.04 -2.03
N ASN A 114 9.65 9.71 -3.30
CA ASN A 114 10.67 9.87 -4.34
C ASN A 114 10.21 10.81 -5.46
N GLN A 115 9.23 11.66 -5.20
CA GLN A 115 8.63 12.53 -6.20
C GLN A 115 8.45 13.94 -5.66
N ILE A 116 9.08 14.90 -6.34
CA ILE A 116 8.95 16.32 -6.05
C ILE A 116 8.24 17.00 -7.21
N VAL A 117 7.42 17.99 -6.91
CA VAL A 117 6.89 18.91 -7.90
C VAL A 117 7.48 20.29 -7.69
N ILE A 118 7.93 20.89 -8.79
CA ILE A 118 8.57 22.20 -8.83
C ILE A 118 7.73 23.12 -9.70
N LEU A 119 7.34 24.28 -9.15
CA LEU A 119 6.80 25.40 -9.89
C LEU A 119 7.89 26.47 -10.03
N ASP A 120 8.27 26.78 -11.26
CA ASP A 120 9.26 27.84 -11.54
C ASP A 120 8.62 29.20 -11.87
N SER A 121 9.46 30.22 -12.03
CA SER A 121 9.02 31.58 -12.30
C SER A 121 8.44 31.79 -13.70
N ASN A 122 8.64 30.84 -14.60
CA ASN A 122 7.95 30.75 -15.90
C ASN A 122 6.58 30.06 -15.76
N ASN A 123 6.12 29.78 -14.55
CA ASN A 123 4.89 29.05 -14.23
C ASN A 123 4.86 27.64 -14.83
N SER A 124 6.04 27.04 -15.05
CA SER A 124 6.14 25.64 -15.48
C SER A 124 6.10 24.72 -14.27
N LEU A 125 5.17 23.76 -14.28
CA LEU A 125 5.05 22.70 -13.29
C LEU A 125 5.81 21.47 -13.77
N THR A 126 6.79 21.04 -13.00
CA THR A 126 7.64 19.88 -13.34
C THR A 126 7.57 18.84 -12.24
N LEU A 127 7.38 17.57 -12.62
CA LEU A 127 7.58 16.41 -11.77
C LEU A 127 9.04 15.98 -11.83
N THR A 128 9.72 15.97 -10.70
CA THR A 128 11.07 15.47 -10.54
C THR A 128 11.02 14.12 -9.80
N LYS A 129 11.37 13.03 -10.49
CA LYS A 129 11.51 11.70 -9.89
C LYS A 129 12.92 11.57 -9.32
N ILE A 130 13.02 11.32 -8.02
CA ILE A 130 14.26 11.17 -7.28
C ILE A 130 14.59 9.68 -7.15
N SER A 131 15.85 9.32 -7.27
CA SER A 131 16.33 7.98 -6.94
C SER A 131 17.52 8.10 -6.02
N ILE A 132 17.37 7.55 -4.82
CA ILE A 132 18.40 7.51 -3.78
C ILE A 132 18.97 6.09 -3.79
N GLY A 133 20.23 5.94 -4.17
CA GLY A 133 20.89 4.64 -4.25
C GLY A 133 22.33 4.67 -3.74
N LEU A 134 23.02 3.55 -3.88
CA LEU A 134 24.43 3.40 -3.50
C LEU A 134 25.35 4.43 -4.20
N PHE A 135 24.98 4.85 -5.41
CA PHE A 135 25.73 5.83 -6.21
C PHE A 135 25.33 7.29 -5.93
N GLY A 136 24.60 7.54 -4.85
CA GLY A 136 24.10 8.86 -4.47
C GLY A 136 22.68 9.12 -4.98
N VAL A 137 22.33 10.40 -5.04
CA VAL A 137 20.99 10.85 -5.46
C VAL A 137 21.03 11.31 -6.92
N SER A 138 20.13 10.77 -7.74
CA SER A 138 19.85 11.25 -9.08
C SER A 138 18.42 11.79 -9.15
N ALA A 139 18.20 12.78 -10.02
CA ALA A 139 16.89 13.37 -10.28
C ALA A 139 16.60 13.36 -11.77
N LYS A 140 15.35 13.06 -12.14
CA LYS A 140 14.87 13.12 -13.53
C LYS A 140 13.61 13.96 -13.60
N ASP A 141 13.67 15.01 -14.42
CA ASP A 141 12.61 16.00 -14.57
C ASP A 141 11.66 15.66 -15.73
N PHE A 142 10.38 15.90 -15.51
CA PHE A 142 9.30 15.76 -16.48
C PHE A 142 8.40 17.00 -16.38
N VAL A 143 8.37 17.84 -17.42
CA VAL A 143 7.46 18.99 -17.46
C VAL A 143 6.03 18.47 -17.61
N ILE A 144 5.16 18.77 -16.64
CA ILE A 144 3.75 18.38 -16.64
C ILE A 144 2.95 19.36 -17.49
N CYS A 145 3.04 20.65 -17.16
CA CYS A 145 2.34 21.72 -17.87
C CYS A 145 2.98 23.08 -17.59
N THR A 146 2.56 24.10 -18.34
CA THR A 146 2.91 25.50 -18.10
C THR A 146 1.63 26.31 -18.01
N PHE A 147 1.45 27.02 -16.89
CA PHE A 147 0.24 27.82 -16.68
C PHE A 147 0.34 29.18 -17.38
N GLN A 148 -0.72 29.58 -18.06
CA GLN A 148 -0.82 30.92 -18.67
C GLN A 148 -0.89 32.01 -17.60
N THR A 149 -1.62 31.75 -16.52
CA THR A 149 -1.68 32.60 -15.33
C THR A 149 -0.91 31.94 -14.19
N PRO A 150 -0.13 32.69 -13.40
CA PRO A 150 0.56 32.12 -12.25
C PRO A 150 -0.45 31.46 -11.30
N PRO A 151 -0.22 30.20 -10.88
CA PRO A 151 -1.06 29.60 -9.85
C PRO A 151 -0.86 30.36 -8.53
N ILE A 152 -1.96 30.59 -7.80
CA ILE A 152 -1.97 31.22 -6.48
C ILE A 152 -1.53 30.22 -5.42
N SER A 153 -1.97 28.97 -5.55
CA SER A 153 -1.73 27.91 -4.58
C SER A 153 -1.58 26.56 -5.27
N LEU A 154 -0.60 25.79 -4.80
CA LEU A 154 -0.42 24.37 -5.12
C LEU A 154 -0.38 23.59 -3.81
N ILE A 155 -1.15 22.51 -3.72
CA ILE A 155 -1.16 21.62 -2.57
C ILE A 155 -1.06 20.17 -3.07
N PRO A 156 -0.04 19.39 -2.66
CA PRO A 156 0.05 17.99 -3.02
C PRO A 156 -0.87 17.17 -2.11
N VAL A 157 -1.57 16.20 -2.71
CA VAL A 157 -2.35 15.22 -1.95
C VAL A 157 -1.40 14.10 -1.51
N ASN A 158 -0.99 14.17 -0.24
CA ASN A 158 -0.07 13.22 0.37
C ASN A 158 -0.86 12.24 1.25
N PHE A 159 -0.44 10.98 1.22
CA PHE A 159 -1.04 9.92 2.01
C PHE A 159 -0.15 9.60 3.21
N PRO A 160 -0.73 9.40 4.41
CA PRO A 160 0.00 8.88 5.56
C PRO A 160 0.63 7.52 5.22
N ASN A 161 1.87 7.29 5.64
CA ASN A 161 2.58 6.03 5.34
C ASN A 161 1.88 4.77 5.87
N ASN A 162 1.04 4.92 6.89
CA ASN A 162 0.31 3.81 7.49
C ASN A 162 -0.92 3.38 6.68
N LEU A 163 -1.27 4.10 5.61
CA LEU A 163 -2.48 3.91 4.83
C LEU A 163 -2.19 3.28 3.45
N SER A 164 -1.41 2.19 3.45
CA SER A 164 -1.08 1.41 2.25
C SER A 164 -2.30 0.85 1.48
N ASN A 165 -3.50 0.93 2.06
CA ASN A 165 -4.76 0.49 1.47
C ASN A 165 -5.47 1.55 0.62
N PHE A 166 -5.00 2.80 0.56
CA PHE A 166 -5.62 3.82 -0.31
C PHE A 166 -5.39 3.48 -1.78
N THR A 167 -6.40 3.70 -2.63
CA THR A 167 -6.28 3.33 -4.03
C THR A 167 -5.18 4.14 -4.73
N GLN A 168 -4.43 3.44 -5.59
CA GLN A 168 -3.49 4.05 -6.55
C GLN A 168 -4.13 5.19 -7.37
N LYS A 169 -5.46 5.26 -7.45
CA LYS A 169 -6.21 6.28 -8.19
C LYS A 169 -6.05 7.69 -7.63
N LEU A 170 -5.87 7.85 -6.32
CA LEU A 170 -5.73 9.17 -5.69
C LEU A 170 -4.26 9.57 -5.49
N GLN A 171 -3.31 8.72 -5.89
CA GLN A 171 -1.89 9.06 -5.86
C GLN A 171 -1.56 10.08 -6.94
N ASN A 172 -0.49 10.85 -6.69
CA ASN A 172 0.08 11.81 -7.64
C ASN A 172 -0.87 12.96 -8.00
N LEU A 173 -1.79 13.33 -7.11
CA LEU A 173 -2.70 14.45 -7.28
C LEU A 173 -2.14 15.75 -6.70
N ILE A 174 -2.33 16.85 -7.42
CA ILE A 174 -2.09 18.21 -6.95
C ILE A 174 -3.37 19.03 -7.13
N LEU A 175 -3.68 19.78 -6.08
CA LEU A 175 -4.73 20.77 -6.07
C LEU A 175 -4.11 22.10 -6.49
N VAL A 176 -4.61 22.68 -7.59
CA VAL A 176 -4.06 23.89 -8.21
C VAL A 176 -5.14 24.96 -8.20
N THR A 177 -4.86 26.12 -7.65
CA THR A 177 -5.73 27.29 -7.81
C THR A 177 -5.05 28.36 -8.65
N THR A 178 -5.76 28.91 -9.62
CA THR A 178 -5.41 30.14 -10.34
C THR A 178 -6.37 31.27 -9.97
N ASN A 179 -6.16 32.47 -10.53
CA ASN A 179 -7.09 33.59 -10.33
C ASN A 179 -8.53 33.26 -10.77
N GLU A 180 -8.71 32.37 -11.73
CA GLU A 180 -10.00 32.13 -12.40
C GLU A 180 -10.66 30.81 -11.98
N LYS A 181 -9.88 29.82 -11.58
CA LYS A 181 -10.39 28.46 -11.35
C LYS A 181 -9.55 27.64 -10.40
N PHE A 182 -10.18 26.62 -9.86
CA PHE A 182 -9.58 25.52 -9.13
C PHE A 182 -9.49 24.28 -10.04
N VAL A 183 -8.40 23.54 -9.95
CA VAL A 183 -8.11 22.37 -10.80
C VAL A 183 -7.51 21.24 -9.95
N VAL A 184 -7.98 20.01 -10.17
CA VAL A 184 -7.34 18.80 -9.65
C VAL A 184 -6.53 18.17 -10.78
N LEU A 185 -5.21 18.09 -10.62
CA LEU A 185 -4.28 17.60 -11.63
C LEU A 185 -3.64 16.29 -11.19
N ASN A 186 -3.65 15.27 -12.04
CA ASN A 186 -2.83 14.08 -11.85
C ASN A 186 -1.48 14.28 -12.56
N CYS A 187 -0.39 14.34 -11.81
CA CYS A 187 0.94 14.69 -12.31
C CYS A 187 1.58 13.59 -13.15
N GLU A 188 1.26 12.32 -12.88
CA GLU A 188 1.85 11.21 -13.62
C GLU A 188 1.24 11.06 -15.01
N SER A 189 -0.07 11.21 -15.12
CA SER A 189 -0.77 11.20 -16.41
C SER A 189 -0.81 12.56 -17.09
N SER A 190 -0.44 13.64 -16.38
CA SER A 190 -0.59 15.03 -16.82
C SER A 190 -2.03 15.39 -17.21
N LYS A 191 -3.02 14.72 -16.61
CA LYS A 191 -4.45 14.92 -16.88
C LYS A 191 -5.10 15.78 -15.81
N VAL A 192 -5.90 16.74 -16.25
CA VAL A 192 -6.85 17.46 -15.39
C VAL A 192 -8.03 16.53 -15.10
N LEU A 193 -8.25 16.21 -13.82
CA LEU A 193 -9.35 15.35 -13.39
C LEU A 193 -10.63 16.14 -13.14
N ALA A 194 -10.49 17.35 -12.58
CA ALA A 194 -11.61 18.24 -12.32
C ALA A 194 -11.18 19.71 -12.46
N SER A 195 -12.12 20.56 -12.85
CA SER A 195 -11.93 22.01 -12.98
C SER A 195 -13.20 22.72 -12.55
N ILE A 196 -13.08 23.65 -11.60
CA ILE A 196 -14.20 24.39 -11.03
C ILE A 196 -13.92 25.89 -11.19
N PRO A 197 -14.85 26.69 -11.73
CA PRO A 197 -14.67 28.14 -11.88
C PRO A 197 -14.89 28.86 -10.53
N ILE A 198 -13.92 28.74 -9.62
CA ILE A 198 -13.88 29.48 -8.36
C ILE A 198 -12.61 30.32 -8.35
N GLU A 199 -12.80 31.63 -8.32
CA GLU A 199 -11.71 32.59 -8.35
C GLU A 199 -10.93 32.58 -7.03
N SER A 200 -9.60 32.61 -7.12
CA SER A 200 -8.71 32.84 -5.97
C SER A 200 -9.01 31.97 -4.74
N ALA A 201 -9.44 30.72 -4.95
CA ALA A 201 -9.71 29.80 -3.86
C ALA A 201 -8.44 29.33 -3.16
N ILE A 202 -8.49 29.21 -1.85
CA ILE A 202 -7.49 28.56 -1.03
C ILE A 202 -7.95 27.13 -0.79
N PRO A 203 -7.26 26.13 -1.37
CA PRO A 203 -7.67 24.74 -1.24
C PRO A 203 -7.14 24.12 0.05
N THR A 204 -7.76 23.00 0.42
CA THR A 204 -7.27 22.03 1.40
C THR A 204 -7.95 20.69 1.11
N TYR A 205 -7.52 19.62 1.78
CA TYR A 205 -8.14 18.31 1.61
C TYR A 205 -8.21 17.50 2.91
N SER A 206 -9.03 16.46 2.90
CA SER A 206 -9.07 15.44 3.94
C SER A 206 -9.23 14.06 3.32
N LEU A 207 -8.57 13.07 3.92
CA LEU A 207 -8.56 11.67 3.50
C LEU A 207 -9.37 10.84 4.50
N ASN A 208 -10.70 10.80 4.30
CA ASN A 208 -11.60 10.18 5.27
C ASN A 208 -11.84 8.70 4.94
N GLN A 209 -11.73 8.33 3.66
CA GLN A 209 -11.96 6.99 3.15
C GLN A 209 -10.94 6.65 2.06
N PRO A 210 -10.57 5.36 1.87
CA PRO A 210 -9.53 4.92 0.93
C PRO A 210 -9.62 5.47 -0.50
N ASP A 211 -10.83 5.78 -0.96
CA ASP A 211 -11.13 6.13 -2.35
C ASP A 211 -11.84 7.48 -2.50
N VAL A 212 -11.99 8.23 -1.40
CA VAL A 212 -12.71 9.51 -1.39
C VAL A 212 -11.82 10.60 -0.83
N LEU A 213 -11.48 11.55 -1.69
CA LEU A 213 -10.78 12.78 -1.30
C LEU A 213 -11.81 13.87 -1.06
N GLN A 214 -11.88 14.41 0.15
CA GLN A 214 -12.65 15.62 0.40
C GLN A 214 -11.79 16.84 0.13
N ILE A 215 -12.34 17.83 -0.55
CA ILE A 215 -11.63 19.05 -0.97
C ILE A 215 -12.40 20.24 -0.41
N GLY A 216 -11.75 21.02 0.44
CA GLY A 216 -12.27 22.26 0.98
C GLY A 216 -11.71 23.44 0.20
N LEU A 217 -12.59 24.32 -0.28
CA LEU A 217 -12.21 25.53 -1.01
C LEU A 217 -12.75 26.75 -0.30
N ALA A 218 -11.88 27.73 -0.01
CA ALA A 218 -12.27 29.02 0.55
C ALA A 218 -11.90 30.13 -0.43
N SER A 219 -12.88 30.89 -0.92
CA SER A 219 -12.72 32.04 -1.79
C SER A 219 -13.35 33.29 -1.15
N LYS A 220 -13.25 34.43 -1.81
CA LYS A 220 -13.91 35.67 -1.38
C LYS A 220 -15.41 35.41 -1.26
N ASN A 221 -15.88 35.54 -0.03
CA ASN A 221 -17.25 35.30 0.39
C ASN A 221 -17.81 33.89 0.24
N LEU A 222 -16.96 32.87 0.08
CA LEU A 222 -17.42 31.53 -0.24
C LEU A 222 -16.56 30.46 0.44
N ALA A 223 -17.19 29.49 1.09
CA ALA A 223 -16.55 28.24 1.49
C ALA A 223 -17.37 27.05 0.97
N VAL A 224 -16.72 26.12 0.27
CA VAL A 224 -17.37 24.95 -0.33
C VAL A 224 -16.56 23.70 -0.05
N VAL A 225 -17.23 22.58 0.16
CA VAL A 225 -16.62 21.26 0.31
C VAL A 225 -17.10 20.37 -0.82
N TYR A 226 -16.14 19.81 -1.56
CA TYR A 226 -16.36 18.81 -2.59
C TYR A 226 -15.87 17.44 -2.12
N THR A 227 -16.39 16.40 -2.75
CA THR A 227 -15.88 15.02 -2.69
C THR A 227 -15.42 14.63 -4.07
N LEU A 228 -14.22 14.07 -4.16
CA LEU A 228 -13.71 13.41 -5.35
C LEU A 228 -13.71 11.90 -5.08
N ASN A 229 -14.61 11.19 -5.74
CA ASN A 229 -14.68 9.73 -5.71
C ASN A 229 -14.30 9.20 -7.10
N GLY A 230 -13.09 8.67 -7.23
CA GLY A 230 -12.48 8.38 -8.53
C GLY A 230 -12.30 9.65 -9.36
N PHE A 231 -13.05 9.79 -10.45
CA PHE A 231 -13.02 10.97 -11.34
C PHE A 231 -14.24 11.88 -11.18
N ASN A 232 -15.19 11.52 -10.31
CA ASN A 232 -16.41 12.27 -10.11
C ASN A 232 -16.23 13.24 -8.96
N LEU A 233 -16.29 14.54 -9.27
CA LEU A 233 -16.29 15.60 -8.28
C LEU A 233 -17.74 16.00 -7.96
N THR A 234 -18.14 15.84 -6.70
CA THR A 234 -19.49 16.14 -6.21
C THR A 234 -19.43 17.16 -5.09
N GLU A 235 -20.21 18.24 -5.20
CA GLU A 235 -20.36 19.22 -4.13
C GLU A 235 -21.15 18.61 -2.95
N ILE A 236 -20.64 18.74 -1.73
CA ILE A 236 -21.34 18.28 -0.51
C ILE A 236 -22.04 19.44 0.18
N SER A 237 -21.33 20.55 0.33
CA SER A 237 -21.78 21.66 1.16
C SER A 237 -21.24 22.98 0.65
N HIS A 238 -22.06 24.02 0.75
CA HIS A 238 -21.74 25.37 0.33
C HIS A 238 -22.21 26.37 1.37
N CYS A 239 -21.35 27.31 1.74
CA CYS A 239 -21.64 28.39 2.68
C CYS A 239 -21.18 29.73 2.11
N GLN A 240 -22.11 30.67 1.98
CA GLN A 240 -21.75 32.07 1.70
C GLN A 240 -21.29 32.72 2.98
N ILE A 241 -20.20 33.49 2.93
CA ILE A 241 -19.77 34.28 4.09
C ILE A 241 -19.47 35.70 3.70
N ASN A 242 -20.23 36.65 4.22
CA ASN A 242 -20.04 38.03 3.83
C ASN A 242 -18.71 38.58 4.38
N ASN A 243 -17.95 39.23 3.49
CA ASN A 243 -16.74 40.00 3.78
C ASN A 243 -15.54 39.16 4.29
N ILE A 244 -15.40 37.92 3.80
CA ILE A 244 -14.18 37.14 4.03
C ILE A 244 -13.20 37.35 2.87
N SER A 245 -11.96 37.71 3.23
CA SER A 245 -10.78 37.49 2.40
C SER A 245 -9.99 36.34 3.02
N PRO A 246 -10.12 35.10 2.50
CA PRO A 246 -9.49 33.94 3.12
C PRO A 246 -7.98 34.04 2.99
N ARG A 247 -7.28 33.56 4.01
CA ARG A 247 -5.81 33.51 4.11
C ARG A 247 -5.30 32.08 4.20
N CYS A 248 -6.02 31.21 4.89
CA CYS A 248 -5.72 29.78 4.99
C CYS A 248 -7.02 28.99 5.08
N CYS A 249 -6.98 27.73 4.65
CA CYS A 249 -8.08 26.79 4.72
C CYS A 249 -7.51 25.45 5.21
N ASN A 250 -8.15 24.82 6.20
CA ASN A 250 -7.73 23.50 6.69
C ASN A 250 -8.92 22.70 7.22
N PHE A 251 -8.95 21.40 6.94
CA PHE A 251 -9.83 20.52 7.71
C PHE A 251 -9.24 20.32 9.10
N ILE A 252 -10.00 20.66 10.14
CA ILE A 252 -9.68 20.33 11.54
C ILE A 252 -10.40 19.05 12.00
N ARG A 253 -11.34 18.60 11.18
CA ARG A 253 -11.94 17.27 11.17
C ARG A 253 -12.48 17.02 9.78
N ASP A 254 -12.75 15.76 9.47
CA ASP A 254 -13.39 15.28 8.24
C ASP A 254 -14.56 16.16 7.77
N ASP A 255 -15.43 16.60 8.67
CA ASP A 255 -16.58 17.44 8.33
C ASP A 255 -16.43 18.90 8.78
N LEU A 256 -15.33 19.27 9.43
CA LEU A 256 -15.09 20.62 9.95
C LEU A 256 -13.99 21.33 9.17
N LEU A 257 -14.40 22.28 8.34
CA LEU A 257 -13.51 23.16 7.60
C LEU A 257 -13.24 24.42 8.42
N LEU A 258 -11.97 24.73 8.65
CA LEU A 258 -11.52 25.96 9.29
C LEU A 258 -10.95 26.90 8.22
N VAL A 259 -11.51 28.10 8.11
CA VAL A 259 -10.99 29.16 7.24
C VAL A 259 -10.49 30.30 8.11
N THR A 260 -9.24 30.70 7.91
CA THR A 260 -8.71 31.92 8.50
C THR A 260 -8.73 33.02 7.47
N SER A 261 -8.89 34.25 7.91
CA SER A 261 -9.01 35.42 7.04
C SER A 261 -7.96 36.47 7.37
N PHE A 262 -7.72 37.39 6.42
CA PHE A 262 -6.72 38.45 6.60
C PHE A 262 -7.04 39.44 7.73
N ASN A 263 -8.29 39.49 8.21
CA ASN A 263 -8.68 40.27 9.38
C ASN A 263 -8.50 39.51 10.71
N ASN A 264 -7.74 38.39 10.69
CA ASN A 264 -7.50 37.49 11.83
C ASN A 264 -8.77 36.83 12.41
N SER A 265 -9.86 36.76 11.64
CA SER A 265 -11.04 35.98 12.01
C SER A 265 -10.92 34.53 11.51
N PHE A 266 -11.41 33.61 12.33
CA PHE A 266 -11.51 32.18 12.12
C PHE A 266 -12.98 31.82 11.91
N TYR A 267 -13.26 31.10 10.84
CA TYR A 267 -14.59 30.65 10.48
C TYR A 267 -14.58 29.12 10.46
N VAL A 268 -15.38 28.50 11.31
CA VAL A 268 -15.52 27.04 11.37
C VAL A 268 -16.83 26.64 10.72
N PHE A 269 -16.74 25.85 9.65
CA PHE A 269 -17.86 25.34 8.87
C PHE A 269 -18.04 23.86 9.17
N ASN A 270 -19.28 23.47 9.48
CA ASN A 270 -19.65 22.06 9.51
C ASN A 270 -20.28 21.71 8.16
N SER A 271 -19.58 20.93 7.35
CA SER A 271 -20.07 20.45 6.06
C SER A 271 -21.33 19.59 6.18
N SER A 272 -21.53 18.93 7.32
CA SER A 272 -22.76 18.17 7.63
C SER A 272 -23.94 19.07 7.99
N ASN A 273 -23.69 20.33 8.38
CA ASN A 273 -24.73 21.30 8.74
C ASN A 273 -24.33 22.72 8.31
N PRO A 274 -24.53 23.07 7.02
CA PRO A 274 -23.95 24.27 6.40
C PRO A 274 -24.66 25.59 6.76
N THR A 275 -25.49 25.66 7.81
CA THR A 275 -26.38 26.81 8.03
C THR A 275 -25.65 28.12 8.31
N THR A 276 -24.72 28.13 9.27
CA THR A 276 -23.98 29.35 9.65
C THR A 276 -22.60 29.00 10.22
N PRO A 277 -21.52 29.65 9.75
CA PRO A 277 -20.19 29.42 10.31
C PRO A 277 -20.11 29.98 11.72
N GLN A 278 -19.38 29.27 12.58
CA GLN A 278 -18.97 29.83 13.86
C GLN A 278 -17.78 30.76 13.62
N VAL A 279 -17.89 32.01 14.07
CA VAL A 279 -16.86 33.03 13.89
C VAL A 279 -16.14 33.30 15.20
N PHE A 280 -14.83 33.37 15.13
CA PHE A 280 -13.96 33.75 16.24
C PHE A 280 -12.94 34.77 15.74
N SER A 281 -12.58 35.77 16.54
CA SER A 281 -11.52 36.72 16.21
C SER A 281 -10.45 36.69 17.30
N ASP A 282 -9.19 36.74 16.89
CA ASP A 282 -8.05 36.93 17.79
C ASP A 282 -7.08 37.95 17.18
N ASP A 283 -7.09 39.16 17.72
CA ASP A 283 -6.26 40.26 17.24
C ASP A 283 -4.75 39.98 17.44
N ASN A 284 -4.40 39.04 18.33
CA ASN A 284 -3.02 38.67 18.60
C ASN A 284 -2.39 37.81 17.51
N LEU A 285 -3.08 37.47 16.42
CA LEU A 285 -2.55 36.61 15.35
C LEU A 285 -2.17 37.36 14.07
N SER A 286 -2.11 38.69 14.13
CA SER A 286 -1.51 39.51 13.08
C SER A 286 -0.09 39.04 12.73
N GLN A 287 0.22 39.00 11.44
CA GLN A 287 1.51 38.58 10.86
C GLN A 287 1.93 37.10 11.08
N ALA A 288 1.05 36.24 11.60
CA ALA A 288 1.38 34.83 11.73
C ALA A 288 1.44 34.08 10.38
N ILE A 289 2.29 33.08 10.24
CA ILE A 289 2.28 32.12 9.12
C ILE A 289 1.35 30.97 9.49
N TYR A 290 0.43 30.65 8.60
CA TYR A 290 -0.54 29.57 8.78
C TYR A 290 -0.11 28.38 7.94
N VAL A 291 0.12 27.24 8.59
CA VAL A 291 0.58 26.01 7.95
C VAL A 291 -0.50 24.95 8.12
N PRO A 292 -1.34 24.71 7.10
CA PRO A 292 -2.36 23.69 7.17
C PRO A 292 -1.69 22.31 7.13
N ASN A 293 -2.00 21.46 8.10
CA ASN A 293 -1.69 20.04 8.04
C ASN A 293 -3.00 19.27 7.81
N PRO A 294 -3.34 18.94 6.55
CA PRO A 294 -4.57 18.22 6.21
C PRO A 294 -4.57 16.77 6.70
N ILE A 295 -3.39 16.18 6.94
CA ILE A 295 -3.25 14.79 7.39
C ILE A 295 -3.61 14.67 8.87
N ASP A 296 -2.98 15.50 9.71
CA ASP A 296 -3.21 15.49 11.17
C ASP A 296 -4.36 16.41 11.60
N LYS A 297 -5.08 16.99 10.63
CA LYS A 297 -6.22 17.87 10.86
C LYS A 297 -5.91 18.99 11.85
N THR A 298 -4.70 19.53 11.75
CA THR A 298 -4.18 20.55 12.67
C THR A 298 -3.71 21.74 11.86
N LEU A 299 -4.12 22.94 12.27
CA LEU A 299 -3.63 24.18 11.69
C LEU A 299 -2.53 24.74 12.58
N TYR A 300 -1.30 24.74 12.07
CA TYR A 300 -0.18 25.33 12.79
C TYR A 300 -0.08 26.81 12.47
N ILE A 301 0.33 27.59 13.46
CA ILE A 301 0.47 29.03 13.39
C ILE A 301 1.84 29.37 13.94
N ALA A 302 2.76 29.74 13.07
CA ALA A 302 4.06 30.27 13.46
C ALA A 302 3.96 31.80 13.54
N LYS A 303 4.08 32.36 14.74
CA LYS A 303 4.09 33.81 14.96
C LYS A 303 5.30 34.20 15.77
N GLU A 304 6.06 35.17 15.29
CA GLU A 304 7.27 35.67 15.96
C GLU A 304 8.20 34.51 16.34
N SER A 305 8.37 34.27 17.64
CA SER A 305 9.18 33.20 18.23
C SER A 305 8.31 32.15 18.93
N SER A 306 7.08 31.91 18.46
CA SER A 306 6.20 30.89 19.00
C SER A 306 5.48 30.13 17.89
N LEU A 307 5.33 28.84 18.13
CA LEU A 307 4.49 27.96 17.33
C LEU A 307 3.24 27.62 18.13
N PHE A 308 2.08 27.77 17.50
CA PHE A 308 0.80 27.34 18.04
C PHE A 308 0.22 26.26 17.14
N ALA A 309 -0.43 25.26 17.72
CA ALA A 309 -1.31 24.36 16.99
C ALA A 309 -2.77 24.67 17.35
N ILE A 310 -3.60 24.82 16.33
CA ILE A 310 -5.05 24.80 16.44
C ILE A 310 -5.53 23.43 16.00
N LYS A 311 -6.08 22.69 16.96
CA LYS A 311 -6.76 21.40 16.74
C LYS A 311 -8.15 21.43 17.38
N GLN A 312 -9.04 20.56 16.92
CA GLN A 312 -10.29 20.34 17.64
C GLN A 312 -9.97 19.71 19.01
N ARG A 313 -10.58 20.23 20.08
CA ARG A 313 -10.40 19.67 21.43
C ARG A 313 -10.86 18.21 21.44
N THR A 314 -10.08 17.34 22.07
CA THR A 314 -10.61 16.02 22.44
C THR A 314 -11.64 16.18 23.54
N PHE A 315 -12.50 15.17 23.71
CA PHE A 315 -13.46 15.18 24.82
C PHE A 315 -12.75 15.22 26.18
N VAL A 316 -11.65 14.48 26.32
CA VAL A 316 -10.86 14.46 27.55
C VAL A 316 -10.26 15.83 27.85
N GLU A 317 -9.72 16.53 26.84
CA GLU A 317 -9.22 17.90 26.98
C GLU A 317 -10.34 18.85 27.41
N ASN A 318 -11.52 18.78 26.79
CA ASN A 318 -12.69 19.58 27.15
C ASN A 318 -13.07 19.39 28.63
N CYS A 319 -13.08 18.15 29.11
CA CYS A 319 -13.48 17.84 30.48
C CYS A 319 -12.40 18.15 31.51
N SER A 320 -11.11 18.15 31.14
CA SER A 320 -10.00 18.35 32.07
C SER A 320 -10.03 19.70 32.81
N THR A 321 -10.67 20.72 32.22
CA THR A 321 -10.81 22.05 32.81
C THR A 321 -12.12 22.27 33.58
N ILE A 322 -13.05 21.31 33.55
CA ILE A 322 -14.39 21.48 34.12
C ILE A 322 -14.38 21.01 35.58
N GLN A 323 -14.59 21.95 36.49
CA GLN A 323 -14.76 21.67 37.93
C GLN A 323 -16.22 21.49 38.34
N ASP A 324 -17.17 21.98 37.52
CA ASP A 324 -18.59 21.90 37.79
C ASP A 324 -19.22 20.62 37.21
N TYR A 325 -19.86 19.81 38.05
CA TYR A 325 -20.49 18.56 37.65
C TYR A 325 -21.55 18.76 36.57
N LYS A 326 -22.36 19.83 36.66
CA LYS A 326 -23.45 20.06 35.69
C LYS A 326 -22.91 20.25 34.28
N ASN A 327 -21.90 21.10 34.12
CA ASN A 327 -21.22 21.27 32.83
C ASN A 327 -20.56 19.97 32.34
N LEU A 328 -19.95 19.20 33.24
CA LEU A 328 -19.32 17.93 32.89
C LEU A 328 -20.35 16.90 32.40
N TYR A 329 -21.49 16.84 33.09
CA TYR A 329 -22.63 15.99 32.75
C TYR A 329 -23.21 16.35 31.39
N GLU A 330 -23.53 17.64 31.16
CA GLU A 330 -24.07 18.10 29.88
C GLU A 330 -23.14 17.78 28.71
N ILE A 331 -21.83 18.01 28.86
CA ILE A 331 -20.84 17.70 27.81
C ILE A 331 -20.70 16.18 27.60
N SER A 332 -20.72 15.39 28.67
CA SER A 332 -20.72 13.92 28.59
C SER A 332 -21.98 13.37 27.92
N GLU A 333 -23.15 13.98 28.17
CA GLU A 333 -24.41 13.65 27.53
C GLU A 333 -24.32 13.87 26.02
N GLN A 334 -23.83 15.03 25.61
CA GLN A 334 -23.59 15.33 24.20
C GLN A 334 -22.59 14.34 23.59
N PHE A 335 -21.50 13.99 24.28
CA PHE A 335 -20.51 13.02 23.81
C PHE A 335 -21.09 11.61 23.65
N SER A 336 -21.87 11.14 24.61
CA SER A 336 -22.51 9.82 24.57
C SER A 336 -23.44 9.66 23.37
N LYS A 337 -24.10 10.76 22.95
CA LYS A 337 -24.97 10.85 21.77
C LYS A 337 -24.19 11.05 20.46
N GLY A 338 -22.86 11.19 20.52
CA GLY A 338 -22.03 11.47 19.35
C GLY A 338 -22.10 12.91 18.86
N ASN A 339 -22.54 13.85 19.72
CA ASN A 339 -22.60 15.24 19.35
C ASN A 339 -21.19 15.85 19.35
N ILE A 340 -20.84 16.36 18.18
CA ILE A 340 -19.60 17.02 17.79
C ILE A 340 -19.14 18.11 18.76
N VAL A 341 -20.08 18.82 19.38
CA VAL A 341 -19.77 19.92 20.31
C VAL A 341 -18.97 19.46 21.53
N SER A 342 -19.00 18.17 21.84
CA SER A 342 -18.32 17.59 22.99
C SER A 342 -16.85 17.22 22.76
N GLY A 343 -16.39 17.13 21.50
CA GLY A 343 -14.98 16.87 21.16
C GLY A 343 -14.76 16.11 19.85
N SER A 344 -13.51 16.06 19.38
CA SER A 344 -13.09 15.36 18.15
C SER A 344 -13.47 13.88 18.14
N ASP A 345 -13.41 13.23 19.30
CA ASP A 345 -13.56 11.79 19.46
C ASP A 345 -15.03 11.35 19.56
N SER A 346 -15.97 12.26 19.33
CA SER A 346 -17.41 12.00 19.40
C SER A 346 -17.89 11.02 18.32
N CYS A 347 -17.12 10.82 17.26
CA CYS A 347 -17.40 9.82 16.21
C CYS A 347 -17.02 8.38 16.61
N LEU A 348 -16.35 8.17 17.76
CA LEU A 348 -15.99 6.83 18.21
C LEU A 348 -17.23 5.95 18.48
N PRO A 349 -17.10 4.60 18.40
CA PRO A 349 -18.15 3.67 18.80
C PRO A 349 -18.66 3.97 20.20
N PHE A 350 -19.95 3.69 20.45
CA PHE A 350 -20.61 3.99 21.71
C PHE A 350 -19.85 3.42 22.91
N GLU A 351 -19.37 2.18 22.82
CA GLU A 351 -18.61 1.49 23.87
C GLU A 351 -17.31 2.24 24.21
N THR A 352 -16.57 2.68 23.19
CA THR A 352 -15.34 3.46 23.39
C THR A 352 -15.64 4.82 24.01
N ARG A 353 -16.73 5.48 23.60
CA ARG A 353 -17.16 6.74 24.22
C ARG A 353 -17.51 6.55 25.69
N THR A 354 -18.22 5.46 26.03
CA THR A 354 -18.55 5.10 27.42
C THR A 354 -17.29 4.88 28.26
N GLU A 355 -16.26 4.22 27.72
CA GLU A 355 -14.97 4.04 28.43
C GLU A 355 -14.24 5.36 28.68
N ILE A 356 -14.26 6.28 27.71
CA ILE A 356 -13.68 7.61 27.85
C ILE A 356 -14.45 8.43 28.91
N ILE A 357 -15.79 8.45 28.84
CA ILE A 357 -16.65 9.08 29.84
C ILE A 357 -16.35 8.52 31.23
N GLN A 358 -16.18 7.20 31.35
CA GLN A 358 -15.85 6.53 32.60
C GLN A 358 -14.52 7.04 33.18
N SER A 359 -13.48 7.15 32.35
CA SER A 359 -12.16 7.67 32.75
C SER A 359 -12.24 9.11 33.25
N VAL A 360 -13.01 9.96 32.56
CA VAL A 360 -13.21 11.37 32.92
C VAL A 360 -13.95 11.52 34.25
N PHE A 361 -15.11 10.85 34.41
CA PHE A 361 -15.86 10.90 35.67
C PHE A 361 -15.08 10.28 36.82
N SER A 362 -14.29 9.23 36.59
CA SER A 362 -13.42 8.66 37.63
C SER A 362 -12.46 9.71 38.19
N LYS A 363 -11.79 10.50 37.34
CA LYS A 363 -10.90 11.58 37.78
C LYS A 363 -11.66 12.68 38.52
N TYR A 364 -12.84 13.06 38.02
CA TYR A 364 -13.69 14.08 38.65
C TYR A 364 -14.11 13.68 40.07
N PHE A 365 -14.63 12.47 40.25
CA PHE A 365 -15.12 12.02 41.55
C PHE A 365 -13.98 11.84 42.57
N VAL A 366 -12.83 11.32 42.15
CA VAL A 366 -11.64 11.21 43.03
C VAL A 366 -11.23 12.57 43.58
N ALA A 367 -11.31 13.64 42.77
CA ALA A 367 -10.95 14.98 43.20
C ALA A 367 -11.92 15.60 44.25
N ASN A 368 -13.18 15.16 44.28
CA ASN A 368 -14.24 15.79 45.10
C ASN A 368 -14.44 15.17 46.50
N LYS A 369 -13.62 14.17 46.89
CA LYS A 369 -13.72 13.37 48.14
C LYS A 369 -15.08 12.64 48.27
N ALA A 370 -15.12 11.56 49.05
CA ALA A 370 -16.40 10.86 49.28
C ALA A 370 -17.30 11.66 50.22
N SER A 371 -18.51 11.95 49.73
CA SER A 371 -19.69 12.25 50.54
C SER A 371 -20.84 11.36 50.06
N GLN A 372 -21.89 11.21 50.87
CA GLN A 372 -23.08 10.46 50.46
C GLN A 372 -23.69 11.02 49.17
N ASP A 373 -23.76 12.34 49.04
CA ASP A 373 -24.28 13.02 47.85
C ASP A 373 -23.45 12.68 46.60
N ILE A 374 -22.12 12.63 46.74
CA ILE A 374 -21.22 12.26 45.64
C ILE A 374 -21.38 10.79 45.25
N ILE A 375 -21.61 9.89 46.21
CA ILE A 375 -21.83 8.45 45.93
C ILE A 375 -23.15 8.24 45.20
N GLU A 376 -24.22 8.92 45.61
CA GLU A 376 -25.48 8.90 44.89
C GLU A 376 -25.32 9.45 43.46
N LEU A 377 -24.56 10.53 43.32
CA LEU A 377 -24.22 11.10 42.02
C LEU A 377 -23.45 10.14 41.13
N ILE A 378 -22.45 9.42 41.67
CA ILE A 378 -21.69 8.37 40.96
C ILE A 378 -22.65 7.30 40.42
N ILE A 379 -23.56 6.79 41.25
CA ILE A 379 -24.47 5.70 40.88
C ILE A 379 -25.45 6.17 39.80
N LYS A 380 -26.05 7.35 39.96
CA LYS A 380 -26.97 7.93 38.99
C LYS A 380 -26.29 8.18 37.64
N THR A 381 -25.12 8.83 37.64
CA THR A 381 -24.31 9.06 36.44
C THR A 381 -23.96 7.75 35.75
N SER A 382 -23.55 6.74 36.54
CA SER A 382 -23.13 5.45 35.98
C SER A 382 -24.29 4.72 35.31
N LYS A 383 -25.50 4.82 35.85
CA LYS A 383 -26.71 4.27 35.24
C LYS A 383 -27.07 5.00 33.95
N GLU A 384 -27.10 6.33 33.97
CA GLU A 384 -27.47 7.17 32.83
C GLU A 384 -26.52 7.00 31.64
N PHE A 385 -25.22 6.88 31.90
CA PHE A 385 -24.19 6.72 30.86
C PHE A 385 -23.77 5.26 30.60
N SER A 386 -24.42 4.28 31.22
CA SER A 386 -24.04 2.87 31.14
C SER A 386 -22.57 2.58 31.55
N LEU A 387 -22.03 3.33 32.52
CA LEU A 387 -20.67 3.19 33.05
C LEU A 387 -20.60 2.02 34.04
N ARG A 388 -20.83 0.80 33.54
CA ARG A 388 -21.07 -0.40 34.36
C ARG A 388 -19.99 -0.61 35.43
N ARG A 389 -18.74 -0.30 35.13
CA ARG A 389 -17.60 -0.55 36.02
C ARG A 389 -17.32 0.60 37.00
N LEU A 390 -17.78 1.82 36.73
CA LEU A 390 -17.38 3.01 37.50
C LEU A 390 -17.68 2.89 39.01
N PRO A 391 -18.87 2.46 39.46
CA PRO A 391 -19.16 2.36 40.89
C PRO A 391 -18.21 1.37 41.59
N SER A 392 -17.98 0.21 40.96
CA SER A 392 -17.11 -0.83 41.52
C SER A 392 -15.64 -0.39 41.59
N ILE A 393 -15.13 0.32 40.58
CA ILE A 393 -13.75 0.82 40.54
C ILE A 393 -13.54 1.85 41.64
N LEU A 394 -14.44 2.83 41.74
CA LEU A 394 -14.31 3.91 42.74
C LEU A 394 -14.48 3.38 44.17
N ALA A 395 -15.45 2.50 44.41
CA ALA A 395 -15.66 1.90 45.73
C ALA A 395 -14.48 1.03 46.17
N LEU A 396 -13.90 0.23 45.27
CA LEU A 396 -12.79 -0.67 45.59
C LEU A 396 -11.45 0.04 45.73
N ASN A 397 -11.19 1.12 44.99
CA ASN A 397 -9.86 1.74 44.95
C ASN A 397 -9.78 3.01 45.80
N GLU A 398 -10.80 3.87 45.71
CA GLU A 398 -10.70 5.27 46.14
C GLU A 398 -11.60 5.56 47.36
N PHE A 399 -12.75 4.89 47.46
CA PHE A 399 -13.77 5.14 48.49
C PHE A 399 -14.03 3.92 49.39
N LYS A 400 -12.98 3.15 49.69
CA LYS A 400 -13.07 1.93 50.53
C LYS A 400 -13.79 2.16 51.86
N ASN A 401 -13.61 3.34 52.47
CA ASN A 401 -14.21 3.69 53.76
C ASN A 401 -15.71 4.02 53.68
N ASN A 402 -16.24 4.25 52.47
CA ASN A 402 -17.65 4.62 52.24
C ASN A 402 -18.43 3.50 51.53
N ILE A 403 -17.95 2.27 51.67
CA ILE A 403 -18.54 1.11 51.02
C ILE A 403 -19.98 0.83 51.49
N LYS A 404 -20.31 1.21 52.73
CA LYS A 404 -21.66 1.11 53.30
C LYS A 404 -22.66 1.97 52.54
N GLU A 405 -22.25 3.17 52.16
CA GLU A 405 -23.08 4.10 51.41
C GLU A 405 -23.33 3.57 49.98
N PHE A 406 -22.31 2.99 49.33
CA PHE A 406 -22.50 2.27 48.06
C PHE A 406 -23.46 1.09 48.22
N ALA A 407 -23.30 0.29 49.28
CA ALA A 407 -24.16 -0.86 49.60
C ALA A 407 -25.63 -0.46 49.79
N ASN A 408 -25.89 0.68 50.43
CA ASN A 408 -27.24 1.16 50.68
C ASN A 408 -27.92 1.80 49.46
N LEU A 409 -27.14 2.41 48.56
CA LEU A 409 -27.68 3.15 47.42
C LEU A 409 -27.83 2.27 46.16
N ILE A 410 -26.87 1.40 45.86
CA ILE A 410 -26.90 0.58 44.63
C ILE A 410 -28.21 -0.22 44.47
N PRO A 411 -28.73 -0.93 45.50
CA PRO A 411 -29.98 -1.69 45.37
C PRO A 411 -31.20 -0.83 45.01
N LYS A 412 -31.18 0.48 45.33
CA LYS A 412 -32.26 1.41 44.94
C LYS A 412 -32.23 1.73 43.44
N TYR A 413 -31.05 1.70 42.84
CA TYR A 413 -30.83 2.10 41.44
C TYR A 413 -30.70 0.91 40.48
N ASP A 414 -30.29 -0.27 40.98
CA ASP A 414 -30.13 -1.52 40.25
C ASP A 414 -30.65 -2.71 41.08
N PRO A 415 -31.97 -2.82 41.34
CA PRO A 415 -32.53 -3.84 42.23
C PRO A 415 -32.28 -5.28 41.75
N ASP A 416 -32.08 -5.47 40.45
CA ASP A 416 -31.86 -6.77 39.81
C ASP A 416 -30.38 -7.06 39.54
N ALA A 417 -29.46 -6.19 40.00
CA ALA A 417 -28.01 -6.31 39.80
C ALA A 417 -27.61 -6.57 38.33
N SER A 418 -28.30 -5.92 37.39
CA SER A 418 -28.16 -6.15 35.94
C SER A 418 -27.49 -4.98 35.21
N ILE A 419 -27.42 -3.82 35.85
CA ILE A 419 -26.91 -2.57 35.26
C ILE A 419 -25.41 -2.45 35.51
N PHE A 420 -24.96 -2.68 36.75
CA PHE A 420 -23.56 -2.49 37.12
C PHE A 420 -22.72 -3.77 36.98
N TYR A 421 -21.40 -3.58 36.94
CA TYR A 421 -20.43 -4.68 36.99
C TYR A 421 -20.06 -4.97 38.44
N TYR A 422 -20.25 -6.22 38.85
CA TYR A 422 -20.08 -6.68 40.22
C TYR A 422 -18.91 -7.67 40.33
N PRO A 423 -17.65 -7.21 40.37
CA PRO A 423 -16.54 -8.11 40.64
C PRO A 423 -16.70 -8.75 42.02
N THR A 424 -16.12 -9.94 42.21
CA THR A 424 -16.26 -10.73 43.46
C THR A 424 -15.92 -9.90 44.70
N GLN A 425 -14.83 -9.14 44.66
CA GLN A 425 -14.42 -8.28 45.77
C GLN A 425 -15.48 -7.22 46.13
N PHE A 426 -16.07 -6.57 45.13
CA PHE A 426 -17.11 -5.57 45.37
C PHE A 426 -18.40 -6.20 45.87
N SER A 427 -18.78 -7.36 45.32
CA SER A 427 -19.98 -8.09 45.74
C SER A 427 -19.90 -8.53 47.19
N ASN A 428 -18.75 -9.06 47.62
CA ASN A 428 -18.51 -9.44 49.01
C ASN A 428 -18.68 -8.24 49.94
N LEU A 429 -18.03 -7.12 49.59
CA LEU A 429 -18.13 -5.88 50.35
C LEU A 429 -19.56 -5.33 50.40
N LEU A 430 -20.31 -5.39 49.29
CA LEU A 430 -21.73 -5.01 49.30
C LEU A 430 -22.52 -5.91 50.25
N CYS A 431 -22.31 -7.23 50.22
CA CYS A 431 -23.02 -8.18 51.07
C CYS A 431 -22.69 -8.03 52.57
N GLU A 432 -21.46 -7.66 52.90
CA GLU A 432 -21.03 -7.40 54.29
C GLU A 432 -21.63 -6.11 54.86
N ASN A 433 -22.10 -5.21 54.00
CA ASN A 433 -22.51 -3.86 54.37
C ASN A 433 -23.95 -3.51 53.96
N THR A 434 -24.70 -4.43 53.34
CA THR A 434 -26.13 -4.25 53.03
C THR A 434 -26.97 -4.79 54.18
N ASP A 435 -27.50 -3.89 55.01
CA ASP A 435 -28.25 -4.30 56.20
C ASP A 435 -29.65 -4.89 55.91
N SER A 436 -30.18 -4.90 54.67
CA SER A 436 -31.63 -5.18 54.51
C SER A 436 -32.22 -5.49 53.11
N ASN A 437 -31.45 -5.84 52.05
CA ASN A 437 -32.08 -6.24 50.78
C ASN A 437 -31.67 -7.67 50.30
N PRO A 438 -32.30 -8.73 50.86
CA PRO A 438 -32.05 -10.12 50.48
C PRO A 438 -32.33 -10.42 49.01
N GLU A 439 -33.24 -9.67 48.38
CA GLU A 439 -33.64 -9.87 46.98
C GLU A 439 -32.55 -9.37 46.03
N PHE A 440 -31.99 -8.19 46.29
CA PHE A 440 -30.81 -7.69 45.56
C PHE A 440 -29.62 -8.66 45.67
N ILE A 441 -29.33 -9.17 46.88
CA ILE A 441 -28.25 -10.14 47.09
C ILE A 441 -28.49 -11.44 46.30
N ARG A 442 -29.75 -11.88 46.17
CA ARG A 442 -30.11 -13.05 45.35
C ARG A 442 -29.88 -12.85 43.87
N ASN A 443 -29.99 -11.61 43.40
CA ASN A 443 -29.88 -11.23 41.99
C ASN A 443 -28.44 -10.92 41.55
N LEU A 444 -27.49 -10.74 42.49
CA LEU A 444 -26.07 -10.58 42.15
C LEU A 444 -25.56 -11.77 41.30
N PRO A 445 -24.73 -11.53 40.27
CA PRO A 445 -24.27 -12.58 39.37
C PRO A 445 -23.62 -13.76 40.11
N SER A 446 -24.08 -14.99 39.86
CA SER A 446 -23.73 -16.22 40.60
C SER A 446 -22.22 -16.51 40.82
N LEU A 447 -21.31 -15.90 40.05
CA LEU A 447 -19.86 -16.03 40.22
C LEU A 447 -19.28 -15.14 41.34
N SER A 448 -20.04 -14.19 41.88
CA SER A 448 -19.56 -13.23 42.89
C SER A 448 -20.04 -13.51 44.33
N LEU A 449 -20.90 -14.52 44.54
CA LEU A 449 -21.66 -14.76 45.78
C LEU A 449 -21.14 -15.86 46.71
N PHE A 450 -19.90 -16.33 46.55
CA PHE A 450 -19.37 -17.45 47.34
C PHE A 450 -18.52 -17.02 48.54
N THR A 451 -18.96 -16.02 49.31
CA THR A 451 -18.40 -15.78 50.66
C THR A 451 -19.33 -16.28 51.74
N LYS A 452 -18.73 -16.73 52.85
CA LYS A 452 -19.36 -17.32 54.05
C LYS A 452 -20.60 -16.53 54.51
N SER A 453 -20.56 -15.21 54.42
CA SER A 453 -21.61 -14.25 54.82
C SER A 453 -22.91 -14.38 54.02
N VAL A 454 -22.83 -14.54 52.69
CA VAL A 454 -23.99 -14.59 51.77
C VAL A 454 -24.76 -15.90 51.92
N PHE A 455 -24.05 -17.00 52.16
CA PHE A 455 -24.66 -18.32 52.34
C PHE A 455 -25.43 -18.39 53.67
N PHE A 456 -24.89 -17.81 54.73
CA PHE A 456 -25.55 -17.69 56.04
C PHE A 456 -26.82 -16.81 55.99
N LEU A 457 -26.78 -15.69 55.26
CA LEU A 457 -27.94 -14.81 55.07
C LEU A 457 -29.06 -15.47 54.26
N ARG A 458 -28.77 -16.46 53.42
CA ARG A 458 -29.77 -17.19 52.61
C ARG A 458 -30.48 -18.31 53.37
N THR A 459 -29.82 -18.95 54.33
CA THR A 459 -30.34 -20.15 55.01
C THR A 459 -30.74 -19.93 56.47
N GLY A 460 -30.42 -18.80 57.09
CA GLY A 460 -30.88 -18.44 58.45
C GLY A 460 -30.31 -19.29 59.60
N ASN A 461 -29.64 -20.42 59.33
CA ASN A 461 -29.06 -21.32 60.33
C ASN A 461 -27.87 -22.12 59.77
N THR A 462 -26.81 -22.26 60.57
CA THR A 462 -25.59 -23.04 60.31
C THR A 462 -25.87 -24.54 60.08
N LYS A 463 -26.87 -25.11 60.76
CA LYS A 463 -27.23 -26.53 60.62
C LYS A 463 -27.96 -26.84 59.31
N GLU A 464 -28.85 -25.95 58.85
CA GLU A 464 -29.49 -26.09 57.53
C GLU A 464 -28.52 -25.82 56.39
N ALA A 465 -27.55 -24.92 56.57
CA ALA A 465 -26.48 -24.72 55.60
C ALA A 465 -25.65 -25.99 55.38
N LEU A 466 -25.28 -26.69 56.44
CA LEU A 466 -24.51 -27.95 56.38
C LEU A 466 -25.32 -29.09 55.76
N ALA A 467 -26.59 -29.24 56.14
CA ALA A 467 -27.48 -30.26 55.55
C ALA A 467 -27.78 -29.99 54.06
N THR A 468 -27.81 -28.71 53.65
CA THR A 468 -27.97 -28.33 52.24
C THR A 468 -26.67 -28.60 51.47
N ILE A 469 -25.49 -28.34 52.05
CA ILE A 469 -24.18 -28.65 51.45
C ILE A 469 -24.00 -30.16 51.19
N GLU A 470 -24.51 -31.02 52.07
CA GLU A 470 -24.49 -32.48 51.92
C GLU A 470 -25.41 -32.99 50.80
N GLN A 471 -26.42 -32.21 50.40
CA GLN A 471 -27.35 -32.55 49.32
C GLN A 471 -26.94 -31.97 47.95
N LEU A 472 -25.88 -31.17 47.90
CA LEU A 472 -25.36 -30.60 46.67
C LEU A 472 -24.44 -31.60 45.96
N ASP A 473 -24.38 -31.54 44.63
CA ASP A 473 -23.46 -32.37 43.87
C ASP A 473 -22.00 -32.05 44.25
N THR A 474 -21.11 -33.04 44.06
CA THR A 474 -19.70 -32.98 44.46
C THR A 474 -18.97 -31.72 43.98
N PRO A 475 -19.21 -31.19 42.76
CA PRO A 475 -18.67 -29.90 42.30
C PRO A 475 -19.16 -28.69 43.12
N THR A 476 -20.42 -28.69 43.53
CA THR A 476 -21.03 -27.57 44.27
C THR A 476 -20.65 -27.62 45.76
N ALA A 477 -20.60 -28.83 46.35
CA ALA A 477 -20.04 -29.04 47.69
C ALA A 477 -18.55 -28.66 47.76
N TYR A 478 -17.79 -28.93 46.70
CA TYR A 478 -16.39 -28.51 46.55
C TYR A 478 -16.23 -26.98 46.61
N ASN A 479 -17.00 -26.22 45.82
CA ASN A 479 -16.95 -24.74 45.83
C ASN A 479 -17.34 -24.13 47.18
N LEU A 480 -18.23 -24.78 47.94
CA LEU A 480 -18.62 -24.38 49.29
C LEU A 480 -17.53 -24.68 50.33
N SER A 481 -16.80 -25.79 50.18
CA SER A 481 -15.68 -26.16 51.06
C SER A 481 -14.40 -25.32 50.87
N VAL A 482 -14.25 -24.68 49.71
CA VAL A 482 -13.10 -23.82 49.36
C VAL A 482 -13.17 -22.45 50.05
N ASN A 483 -14.37 -21.96 50.40
CA ASN A 483 -14.57 -20.64 51.00
C ASN A 483 -14.74 -20.65 52.53
N LEU A 484 -14.52 -21.79 53.18
CA LEU A 484 -14.77 -21.97 54.61
C LEU A 484 -13.55 -21.79 55.53
N ASP A 485 -12.32 -21.68 55.03
CA ASP A 485 -11.12 -21.58 55.86
C ASP A 485 -10.15 -20.48 55.41
N ASP A 486 -10.06 -19.42 56.22
CA ASP A 486 -9.00 -18.40 56.16
C ASP A 486 -8.07 -18.48 57.39
N SER A 487 -8.18 -19.54 58.21
CA SER A 487 -7.19 -19.75 59.27
C SER A 487 -5.98 -20.51 58.71
N SER A 488 -4.85 -19.81 58.65
CA SER A 488 -3.53 -20.33 58.26
C SER A 488 -2.99 -21.45 59.18
N GLU A 489 -3.75 -21.86 60.20
CA GLU A 489 -3.39 -22.86 61.21
C GLU A 489 -4.07 -24.23 61.00
N SER A 490 -5.18 -24.33 60.24
CA SER A 490 -5.89 -25.61 60.06
C SER A 490 -5.22 -26.53 59.02
N LEU A 491 -4.67 -25.94 57.94
CA LEU A 491 -4.06 -26.70 56.83
C LEU A 491 -2.79 -27.48 57.25
N PRO A 492 -1.84 -26.91 58.02
CA PRO A 492 -0.67 -27.67 58.51
C PRO A 492 -1.04 -28.76 59.52
N THR A 493 -2.12 -28.57 60.27
CA THR A 493 -2.58 -29.51 61.30
C THR A 493 -3.29 -30.71 60.68
N LEU A 494 -4.08 -30.52 59.61
CA LEU A 494 -4.63 -31.59 58.79
C LEU A 494 -3.52 -32.39 58.07
N LEU A 495 -2.52 -31.69 57.52
CA LEU A 495 -1.36 -32.32 56.85
C LEU A 495 -0.47 -33.13 57.80
N ARG A 496 -0.42 -32.78 59.09
CA ARG A 496 0.38 -33.48 60.11
C ARG A 496 -0.31 -34.67 60.75
N THR A 497 -1.65 -34.71 60.77
CA THR A 497 -2.37 -35.70 61.60
C THR A 497 -2.98 -36.86 60.83
N GLN A 498 -3.37 -36.74 59.55
CA GLN A 498 -4.06 -37.85 58.84
C GLN A 498 -3.86 -37.94 57.31
N ALA A 499 -2.80 -37.42 56.71
CA ALA A 499 -2.57 -37.55 55.26
C ALA A 499 -1.91 -38.89 54.84
N ASN A 500 -2.44 -40.03 55.30
CA ASN A 500 -1.97 -41.36 54.90
C ASN A 500 -2.78 -41.96 53.73
N SER A 501 -3.90 -41.33 53.33
CA SER A 501 -4.67 -41.73 52.17
C SER A 501 -4.43 -40.78 50.99
N ILE A 502 -4.31 -41.34 49.78
CA ILE A 502 -4.21 -40.60 48.51
C ILE A 502 -5.38 -39.60 48.40
N THR A 503 -6.54 -39.94 48.95
CA THR A 503 -7.75 -39.12 48.95
C THR A 503 -7.58 -37.79 49.69
N ASP A 504 -6.91 -37.77 50.85
CA ASP A 504 -6.73 -36.57 51.68
C ASP A 504 -5.66 -35.62 51.09
N ALA A 505 -4.58 -36.19 50.54
CA ALA A 505 -3.59 -35.44 49.78
C ALA A 505 -4.23 -34.80 48.53
N THR A 506 -5.20 -35.46 47.91
CA THR A 506 -5.88 -34.96 46.72
C THR A 506 -6.83 -33.80 47.04
N ILE A 507 -7.55 -33.86 48.17
CA ILE A 507 -8.38 -32.74 48.64
C ILE A 507 -7.48 -31.53 48.95
N CYS A 508 -6.30 -31.74 49.54
CA CYS A 508 -5.34 -30.67 49.80
C CYS A 508 -4.72 -30.09 48.51
N VAL A 509 -4.34 -30.92 47.53
CA VAL A 509 -3.75 -30.46 46.25
C VAL A 509 -4.78 -29.74 45.37
N SER A 510 -6.05 -30.14 45.41
CA SER A 510 -7.12 -29.42 44.71
C SER A 510 -7.38 -28.02 45.29
N LYS A 511 -7.19 -27.83 46.61
CA LYS A 511 -7.21 -26.53 47.30
C LYS A 511 -5.91 -25.71 47.13
N ALA A 512 -4.77 -26.36 46.96
CA ALA A 512 -3.45 -25.75 46.94
C ALA A 512 -2.94 -25.48 45.51
N LEU A 513 -3.50 -24.48 44.82
CA LEU A 513 -2.96 -24.02 43.52
C LEU A 513 -1.86 -22.95 43.66
N ARG A 514 -1.44 -22.64 44.89
CA ARG A 514 -0.24 -21.84 45.13
C ARG A 514 0.96 -22.78 45.07
N LEU A 515 1.92 -22.46 44.20
CA LEU A 515 3.16 -23.22 43.99
C LEU A 515 3.86 -23.60 45.31
N ASN A 516 3.88 -22.69 46.28
CA ASN A 516 4.51 -22.91 47.60
C ASN A 516 3.85 -24.01 48.43
N ASP A 517 2.55 -24.22 48.28
CA ASP A 517 1.80 -25.22 49.03
C ASP A 517 1.97 -26.61 48.40
N LEU A 518 1.99 -26.68 47.05
CA LEU A 518 2.41 -27.89 46.33
C LEU A 518 3.82 -28.31 46.74
N LEU A 519 4.77 -27.37 46.77
CA LEU A 519 6.15 -27.65 47.17
C LEU A 519 6.25 -28.18 48.59
N ARG A 520 5.46 -27.65 49.54
CA ARG A 520 5.40 -28.17 50.92
C ARG A 520 4.82 -29.57 51.01
N ILE A 521 3.79 -29.88 50.21
CA ILE A 521 3.16 -31.22 50.18
C ILE A 521 4.13 -32.26 49.61
N PHE A 522 4.96 -31.86 48.64
CA PHE A 522 5.85 -32.77 47.92
C PHE A 522 7.29 -32.84 48.48
N GLN A 523 7.67 -31.97 49.41
CA GLN A 523 9.03 -31.82 49.95
C GLN A 523 9.63 -33.11 50.56
N ASN A 524 8.82 -34.12 50.89
CA ASN A 524 9.27 -35.38 51.49
C ASN A 524 8.71 -36.65 50.80
N ARG A 525 8.20 -36.54 49.56
CA ARG A 525 7.60 -37.68 48.84
C ARG A 525 8.50 -38.15 47.69
N GLY A 526 8.44 -39.44 47.37
CA GLY A 526 9.19 -40.01 46.24
C GLY A 526 8.59 -39.58 44.89
N GLU A 527 9.41 -39.51 43.83
CA GLU A 527 8.99 -39.06 42.50
C GLU A 527 7.78 -39.85 41.95
N SER A 528 7.76 -41.17 42.15
CA SER A 528 6.64 -42.04 41.74
C SER A 528 5.32 -41.68 42.43
N GLU A 529 5.39 -41.33 43.72
CA GLU A 529 4.24 -40.95 44.54
C GLU A 529 3.71 -39.57 44.12
N ILE A 530 4.61 -38.64 43.81
CA ILE A 530 4.27 -37.31 43.29
C ILE A 530 3.52 -37.43 41.94
N CYS A 531 4.02 -38.26 41.02
CA CYS A 531 3.35 -38.51 39.73
C CYS A 531 1.95 -39.15 39.89
N GLN A 532 1.79 -40.07 40.84
CA GLN A 532 0.48 -40.68 41.14
C GLN A 532 -0.52 -39.64 41.69
N ILE A 533 -0.07 -38.78 42.61
CA ILE A 533 -0.89 -37.70 43.16
C ILE A 533 -1.33 -36.74 42.04
N LEU A 534 -0.42 -36.32 41.17
CA LEU A 534 -0.74 -35.45 40.03
C LEU A 534 -1.71 -36.11 39.03
N SER A 535 -1.58 -37.42 38.75
CA SER A 535 -2.50 -38.13 37.87
C SER A 535 -3.91 -38.29 38.46
N PHE A 536 -4.00 -38.36 39.78
CA PHE A 536 -5.30 -38.44 40.45
C PHE A 536 -5.96 -37.05 40.52
N CYS A 537 -5.19 -35.97 40.70
CA CYS A 537 -5.68 -34.59 40.58
C CYS A 537 -6.27 -34.31 39.19
N GLU A 538 -5.58 -34.76 38.12
CA GLU A 538 -6.09 -34.75 36.74
C GLU A 538 -7.48 -35.43 36.64
N LYS A 539 -7.63 -36.63 37.22
CA LYS A 539 -8.91 -37.36 37.19
C LYS A 539 -10.03 -36.61 37.92
N ILE A 540 -9.73 -35.96 39.06
CA ILE A 540 -10.73 -35.16 39.78
C ILE A 540 -11.12 -33.92 38.98
N THR A 541 -10.16 -33.20 38.40
CA THR A 541 -10.42 -32.03 37.55
C THR A 541 -11.28 -32.38 36.33
N LEU A 542 -11.11 -33.59 35.78
CA LEU A 542 -11.94 -34.09 34.67
C LEU A 542 -13.34 -34.54 35.12
N MET A 543 -13.52 -35.00 36.36
CA MET A 543 -14.79 -35.53 36.87
C MET A 543 -15.75 -34.46 37.43
N THR A 544 -15.28 -33.28 37.85
CA THR A 544 -16.11 -32.25 38.51
C THR A 544 -16.91 -31.32 37.56
N GLN A 545 -17.23 -31.74 36.34
CA GLN A 545 -17.72 -30.83 35.29
C GLN A 545 -19.23 -30.55 35.32
N GLY A 546 -19.59 -29.39 35.89
CA GLY A 546 -20.81 -28.61 35.56
C GLY A 546 -20.52 -27.17 35.08
N LYS A 547 -19.27 -26.70 35.20
CA LYS A 547 -18.70 -25.50 34.53
C LYS A 547 -17.24 -25.82 34.16
N PRO A 548 -16.68 -25.24 33.08
CA PRO A 548 -15.34 -25.60 32.63
C PRO A 548 -14.32 -25.07 33.64
N TYR A 549 -13.78 -25.93 34.49
CA TYR A 549 -12.52 -25.61 35.16
C TYR A 549 -11.47 -25.52 34.07
N ASP A 550 -10.70 -24.42 34.07
CA ASP A 550 -9.78 -24.15 32.99
C ASP A 550 -8.59 -25.13 33.09
N LEU A 551 -8.67 -26.22 32.31
CA LEU A 551 -7.60 -27.20 32.16
C LEU A 551 -6.27 -26.52 31.81
N ASP A 552 -6.31 -25.34 31.18
CA ASP A 552 -5.15 -24.53 30.90
C ASP A 552 -4.47 -24.02 32.17
N VAL A 553 -5.24 -23.58 33.18
CA VAL A 553 -4.72 -23.13 34.49
C VAL A 553 -4.11 -24.29 35.27
N PHE A 554 -4.72 -25.48 35.22
CA PHE A 554 -4.13 -26.68 35.83
C PHE A 554 -2.81 -27.03 35.16
N CYS A 555 -2.77 -27.08 33.82
CA CYS A 555 -1.56 -27.32 33.05
C CYS A 555 -0.48 -26.27 33.34
N GLN A 556 -0.88 -25.00 33.49
CA GLN A 556 -0.01 -23.90 33.86
C GLN A 556 0.72 -24.17 35.19
N LYS A 557 -0.03 -24.58 36.21
CA LYS A 557 0.49 -24.76 37.57
C LYS A 557 1.38 -25.98 37.72
N ILE A 558 1.06 -27.08 37.06
CA ILE A 558 1.93 -28.28 37.08
C ILE A 558 3.24 -28.02 36.32
N LEU A 559 3.25 -27.13 35.33
CA LEU A 559 4.46 -26.70 34.62
C LEU A 559 5.30 -25.73 35.48
N GLU A 560 4.68 -24.76 36.14
CA GLU A 560 5.35 -23.91 37.12
C GLU A 560 6.01 -24.74 38.24
N PHE A 561 5.35 -25.82 38.66
CA PHE A 561 5.89 -26.79 39.60
C PHE A 561 7.09 -27.57 39.03
N ALA A 562 7.01 -28.03 37.78
CA ALA A 562 8.12 -28.70 37.11
C ALA A 562 9.37 -27.80 37.00
N ILE A 563 9.20 -26.50 36.68
CA ILE A 563 10.30 -25.50 36.67
C ILE A 563 11.05 -25.50 38.01
N TYR A 564 10.30 -25.57 39.10
CA TYR A 564 10.85 -25.41 40.43
C TYR A 564 11.54 -26.68 40.94
N VAL A 565 10.91 -27.84 40.77
CA VAL A 565 11.41 -29.11 41.34
C VAL A 565 12.65 -29.62 40.61
N LYS A 566 12.81 -29.31 39.31
CA LYS A 566 13.95 -29.72 38.48
C LYS A 566 14.24 -31.24 38.48
N SER A 567 13.24 -32.07 38.77
CA SER A 567 13.33 -33.52 38.68
C SER A 567 13.00 -33.98 37.25
N PRO A 568 13.86 -34.78 36.58
CA PRO A 568 13.62 -35.23 35.21
C PRO A 568 12.32 -36.03 35.04
N GLN A 569 11.97 -36.89 36.01
CA GLN A 569 10.76 -37.72 35.93
C GLN A 569 9.48 -36.90 36.12
N ILE A 570 9.49 -35.98 37.09
CA ILE A 570 8.35 -35.11 37.38
C ILE A 570 8.15 -34.11 36.24
N THR A 571 9.24 -33.51 35.74
CA THR A 571 9.19 -32.60 34.58
C THR A 571 8.63 -33.29 33.35
N LYS A 572 9.11 -34.50 33.03
CA LYS A 572 8.59 -35.30 31.92
C LYS A 572 7.09 -35.59 32.07
N PHE A 573 6.66 -36.02 33.26
CA PHE A 573 5.25 -36.29 33.54
C PHE A 573 4.37 -35.03 33.37
N CYS A 574 4.77 -33.89 33.96
CA CYS A 574 4.02 -32.64 33.86
C CYS A 574 3.91 -32.13 32.42
N VAL A 575 4.98 -32.25 31.64
CA VAL A 575 5.03 -31.88 30.23
C VAL A 575 4.11 -32.77 29.38
N GLU A 576 4.16 -34.09 29.55
CA GLU A 576 3.26 -35.04 28.86
C GLU A 576 1.78 -34.75 29.14
N LYS A 577 1.44 -34.37 30.38
CA LYS A 577 0.08 -34.01 30.76
C LYS A 577 -0.35 -32.65 30.20
N ALA A 578 0.53 -31.65 30.24
CA ALA A 578 0.25 -30.34 29.66
C ALA A 578 0.03 -30.42 28.15
N ILE A 579 0.84 -31.23 27.44
CA ILE A 579 0.64 -31.53 26.01
C ILE A 579 -0.74 -32.14 25.75
N LYS A 580 -1.16 -33.08 26.61
CA LYS A 580 -2.39 -33.83 26.41
C LYS A 580 -3.65 -32.99 26.60
N TYR A 581 -3.63 -31.99 27.50
CA TYR A 581 -4.84 -31.30 27.94
C TYR A 581 -4.87 -29.79 27.72
N ALA A 582 -3.73 -29.13 27.56
CA ALA A 582 -3.71 -27.68 27.44
C ALA A 582 -4.18 -27.23 26.05
N LYS A 583 -5.25 -26.45 26.03
CA LYS A 583 -5.68 -25.71 24.85
C LYS A 583 -4.88 -24.42 24.74
N ASN A 584 -4.69 -23.63 25.80
CA ASN A 584 -3.95 -22.36 25.75
C ASN A 584 -2.90 -22.29 26.86
N LEU A 585 -1.61 -22.31 26.52
CA LEU A 585 -0.53 -22.07 27.48
C LEU A 585 0.02 -20.65 27.33
N PRO A 586 0.28 -19.92 28.43
CA PRO A 586 0.99 -18.65 28.37
C PRO A 586 2.36 -18.79 27.70
N ASP A 587 2.77 -17.81 26.89
CA ASP A 587 4.00 -17.84 26.09
C ASP A 587 5.25 -18.27 26.89
N GLN A 588 5.38 -17.84 28.15
CA GLN A 588 6.51 -18.18 29.01
C GLN A 588 6.57 -19.66 29.37
N LEU A 589 5.41 -20.29 29.59
CA LEU A 589 5.30 -21.69 29.96
C LEU A 589 5.30 -22.59 28.74
N THR A 590 4.76 -22.12 27.63
CA THR A 590 4.99 -22.77 26.34
C THR A 590 6.48 -22.74 26.00
N THR A 591 7.18 -21.62 26.23
CA THR A 591 8.64 -21.53 26.08
C THR A 591 9.38 -22.48 27.03
N PHE A 592 8.89 -22.66 28.27
CA PHE A 592 9.45 -23.63 29.21
C PHE A 592 9.23 -25.08 28.76
N VAL A 593 8.01 -25.45 28.39
CA VAL A 593 7.68 -26.76 27.80
C VAL A 593 8.57 -27.01 26.59
N LEU A 594 8.71 -26.03 25.70
CA LEU A 594 9.60 -26.12 24.55
C LEU A 594 11.07 -26.22 24.95
N ARG A 595 11.55 -25.53 25.99
CA ARG A 595 12.95 -25.63 26.44
C ARG A 595 13.28 -26.94 27.14
N GLU A 596 12.34 -27.50 27.90
CA GLU A 596 12.51 -28.77 28.61
C GLU A 596 12.36 -29.98 27.69
N ILE A 597 11.45 -29.93 26.70
CA ILE A 597 11.43 -30.94 25.65
C ILE A 597 12.63 -30.73 24.70
N PHE A 598 12.98 -29.48 24.42
CA PHE A 598 13.95 -29.10 23.38
C PHE A 598 15.09 -28.30 23.99
N ASN A 599 15.92 -29.02 24.74
CA ASN A 599 17.30 -28.59 24.94
C ASN A 599 17.97 -28.46 23.56
N LYS A 600 18.96 -27.58 23.38
CA LYS A 600 19.50 -27.10 22.07
C LYS A 600 19.85 -28.15 20.99
N ASN A 601 19.79 -29.45 21.28
CA ASN A 601 20.27 -30.55 20.45
C ASN A 601 19.20 -31.50 19.88
N SER A 602 17.89 -31.20 19.92
CA SER A 602 16.90 -32.20 19.48
C SER A 602 15.75 -31.71 18.59
N GLU A 603 16.07 -31.02 17.49
CA GLU A 603 15.13 -30.80 16.37
C GLU A 603 14.50 -32.11 15.85
N LYS A 604 15.26 -33.22 15.97
CA LYS A 604 14.82 -34.58 15.67
C LYS A 604 13.74 -35.09 16.64
N GLU A 605 13.83 -34.77 17.93
CA GLU A 605 12.82 -35.16 18.93
C GLU A 605 11.55 -34.32 18.77
N ILE A 606 11.67 -33.02 18.45
CA ILE A 606 10.53 -32.18 18.06
C ILE A 606 9.79 -32.82 16.88
N SER A 607 10.54 -33.18 15.84
CA SER A 607 9.97 -33.77 14.63
C SER A 607 9.30 -35.12 14.90
N GLN A 608 9.89 -35.97 15.74
CA GLN A 608 9.29 -37.24 16.16
C GLN A 608 8.00 -37.02 16.96
N PHE A 609 8.01 -36.10 17.91
CA PHE A 609 6.86 -35.76 18.74
C PHE A 609 5.69 -35.19 17.91
N LEU A 610 5.97 -34.27 16.98
CA LEU A 610 4.97 -33.73 16.05
C LEU A 610 4.47 -34.77 15.05
N ASN A 611 5.27 -35.79 14.75
CA ASN A 611 4.83 -36.92 13.94
C ASN A 611 3.90 -37.87 14.69
N GLN A 612 4.03 -37.96 16.02
CA GLN A 612 3.21 -38.81 16.89
C GLN A 612 1.91 -38.13 17.34
N ASN A 613 1.84 -36.79 17.37
CA ASN A 613 0.70 -36.03 17.89
C ASN A 613 0.08 -35.12 16.82
N GLY A 614 -1.16 -35.43 16.41
CA GLY A 614 -1.81 -34.85 15.22
C GLY A 614 -2.84 -33.73 15.46
N TYR A 615 -2.86 -33.07 16.62
CA TYR A 615 -3.90 -32.08 16.93
C TYR A 615 -3.64 -30.72 16.27
N SER A 616 -4.42 -30.35 15.26
CA SER A 616 -4.26 -29.12 14.48
C SER A 616 -4.38 -27.82 15.30
N GLU A 617 -5.21 -27.79 16.33
CA GLU A 617 -5.37 -26.61 17.19
C GLU A 617 -4.11 -26.33 18.01
N PHE A 618 -3.45 -27.38 18.51
CA PHE A 618 -2.20 -27.29 19.26
C PHE A 618 -1.04 -26.81 18.38
N LEU A 619 -0.94 -27.34 17.16
CA LEU A 619 0.06 -26.91 16.18
C LEU A 619 -0.06 -25.42 15.81
N ARG A 620 -1.29 -24.89 15.71
CA ARG A 620 -1.52 -23.45 15.43
C ARG A 620 -1.04 -22.54 16.57
N LYS A 621 -1.15 -22.99 17.82
CA LYS A 621 -0.70 -22.22 19.00
C LYS A 621 0.80 -22.33 19.22
N LEU A 622 1.41 -23.44 18.81
CA LEU A 622 2.85 -23.63 18.81
C LEU A 622 3.58 -22.77 17.78
N GLN A 623 2.94 -22.52 16.64
CA GLN A 623 3.57 -21.87 15.49
C GLN A 623 4.25 -20.52 15.82
N PRO A 624 3.61 -19.52 16.49
CA PRO A 624 4.26 -18.22 16.74
C PRO A 624 5.51 -18.35 17.60
N ILE A 625 5.55 -19.37 18.45
CA ILE A 625 6.60 -19.59 19.44
C ILE A 625 7.78 -20.30 18.80
N ILE A 626 7.52 -21.25 17.90
CA ILE A 626 8.53 -21.91 17.08
C ILE A 626 9.18 -20.93 16.10
N VAL A 627 8.39 -20.04 15.48
CA VAL A 627 8.89 -18.91 14.67
C VAL A 627 9.82 -18.03 15.50
N LYS A 628 9.40 -17.63 16.71
CA LYS A 628 10.20 -16.79 17.61
C LYS A 628 11.48 -17.49 18.10
N ALA A 629 11.46 -18.81 18.19
CA ALA A 629 12.61 -19.62 18.61
C ALA A 629 13.59 -19.94 17.47
N GLY A 630 13.21 -19.75 16.21
CA GLY A 630 14.06 -19.98 15.04
C GLY A 630 14.28 -21.46 14.68
N PHE A 631 13.32 -22.34 14.99
CA PHE A 631 13.39 -23.76 14.61
C PHE A 631 12.81 -24.00 13.21
N ASP A 632 13.60 -23.71 12.19
CA ASP A 632 13.17 -23.69 10.79
C ASP A 632 12.60 -25.04 10.29
N ASN A 633 13.22 -26.19 10.59
CA ASN A 633 12.72 -27.47 10.08
C ASN A 633 11.42 -27.89 10.77
N VAL A 634 11.24 -27.47 12.01
CA VAL A 634 10.02 -27.69 12.78
C VAL A 634 8.88 -26.82 12.26
N GLU A 635 9.18 -25.56 11.98
CA GLU A 635 8.21 -24.64 11.39
C GLU A 635 7.67 -25.18 10.06
N GLU A 636 8.58 -25.66 9.19
CA GLU A 636 8.22 -26.33 7.94
C GLU A 636 7.30 -27.56 8.18
N LEU A 637 7.68 -28.42 9.14
CA LEU A 637 6.91 -29.62 9.48
C LEU A 637 5.50 -29.25 9.98
N ILE A 638 5.36 -28.18 10.76
CA ILE A 638 4.07 -27.67 11.23
C ILE A 638 3.21 -27.24 10.06
N TYR A 639 3.74 -26.46 9.12
CA TYR A 639 2.97 -26.06 7.94
C TYR A 639 2.53 -27.27 7.11
N ARG A 640 3.40 -28.28 6.94
CA ARG A 640 3.07 -29.53 6.24
C ARG A 640 1.95 -30.31 6.93
N LYS A 641 1.97 -30.40 8.26
CA LYS A 641 0.95 -31.10 9.08
C LYS A 641 -0.38 -30.35 9.13
N LEU A 642 -0.34 -29.03 9.22
CA LEU A 642 -1.53 -28.17 9.20
C LEU A 642 -2.16 -28.06 7.81
N ASN A 643 -1.46 -28.53 6.77
CA ASN A 643 -1.83 -28.32 5.38
C ASN A 643 -2.00 -26.82 5.04
N ASP A 644 -1.24 -25.95 5.71
CA ASP A 644 -1.22 -24.50 5.48
C ASP A 644 -0.21 -24.18 4.37
N LEU A 645 -0.62 -24.50 3.13
CA LEU A 645 0.22 -24.37 1.95
C LEU A 645 0.63 -22.91 1.69
N ASN A 646 -0.24 -21.95 2.02
CA ASN A 646 0.03 -20.53 1.88
C ASN A 646 1.28 -20.09 2.65
N ARG A 647 1.34 -20.47 3.94
CA ARG A 647 2.49 -20.13 4.78
C ARG A 647 3.72 -20.93 4.41
N LEU A 648 3.57 -22.20 4.03
CA LEU A 648 4.68 -23.05 3.58
C LEU A 648 5.38 -22.48 2.34
N ILE A 649 4.62 -22.01 1.35
CA ILE A 649 5.17 -21.42 0.11
C ILE A 649 5.99 -20.16 0.45
N LYS A 650 5.42 -19.25 1.27
CA LYS A 650 6.10 -18.02 1.70
C LYS A 650 7.37 -18.34 2.51
N PHE A 651 7.30 -19.32 3.41
CA PHE A 651 8.43 -19.78 4.22
C PHE A 651 9.58 -20.31 3.37
N LEU A 652 9.30 -21.26 2.46
CA LEU A 652 10.32 -21.85 1.58
C LEU A 652 10.97 -20.79 0.66
N PHE A 653 10.21 -19.79 0.23
CA PHE A 653 10.73 -18.68 -0.56
C PHE A 653 11.68 -17.78 0.25
N ILE A 654 11.30 -17.41 1.49
CA ILE A 654 12.14 -16.59 2.38
C ILE A 654 13.45 -17.30 2.73
N LYS A 655 13.42 -18.64 2.85
CA LYS A 655 14.60 -19.47 3.13
C LYS A 655 15.43 -19.83 1.89
N ASP A 656 15.11 -19.23 0.73
CA ASP A 656 15.74 -19.47 -0.57
C ASP A 656 15.73 -20.95 -1.03
N ARG A 657 14.78 -21.76 -0.52
CA ARG A 657 14.55 -23.17 -0.91
C ARG A 657 13.55 -23.26 -2.06
N LYS A 658 13.76 -22.42 -3.08
CA LYS A 658 12.83 -22.21 -4.20
C LYS A 658 12.53 -23.47 -5.00
N SER A 659 13.51 -24.37 -5.13
CA SER A 659 13.37 -25.64 -5.85
C SER A 659 12.33 -26.58 -5.24
N GLU A 660 12.09 -26.48 -3.93
CA GLU A 660 11.21 -27.40 -3.20
C GLU A 660 9.74 -27.00 -3.26
N ILE A 661 9.45 -25.72 -3.53
CA ILE A 661 8.07 -25.18 -3.51
C ILE A 661 7.15 -26.00 -4.43
N PHE A 662 7.58 -26.27 -5.67
CA PHE A 662 6.80 -27.04 -6.64
C PHE A 662 6.73 -28.53 -6.30
N GLN A 663 7.76 -29.07 -5.64
CA GLN A 663 7.73 -30.45 -5.15
C GLN A 663 6.64 -30.60 -4.09
N VAL A 664 6.59 -29.68 -3.11
CA VAL A 664 5.59 -29.69 -2.04
C VAL A 664 4.16 -29.56 -2.58
N ILE A 665 3.95 -28.69 -3.57
CA ILE A 665 2.63 -28.53 -4.19
C ILE A 665 2.24 -29.81 -4.95
N SER A 666 3.17 -30.41 -5.70
CA SER A 666 2.89 -31.62 -6.50
C SER A 666 2.72 -32.90 -5.69
N GLU A 667 3.30 -32.99 -4.49
CA GLU A 667 3.09 -34.09 -3.53
C GLU A 667 1.65 -34.14 -3.01
N LYS A 668 0.88 -33.05 -3.11
CA LYS A 668 -0.51 -32.98 -2.65
C LYS A 668 -1.48 -33.28 -3.79
N SER A 669 -2.51 -34.08 -3.51
CA SER A 669 -3.64 -34.24 -4.43
C SER A 669 -4.28 -32.88 -4.68
N GLN A 670 -4.64 -32.58 -5.93
CA GLN A 670 -5.33 -31.34 -6.28
C GLN A 670 -6.62 -31.23 -5.46
N THR A 671 -6.69 -30.22 -4.60
CA THR A 671 -7.84 -29.91 -3.76
C THR A 671 -8.07 -28.41 -3.82
N LYS A 672 -9.28 -27.94 -3.48
CA LYS A 672 -9.59 -26.51 -3.44
C LYS A 672 -8.58 -25.71 -2.58
N ALA A 673 -8.10 -26.28 -1.48
CA ALA A 673 -7.08 -25.64 -0.63
C ALA A 673 -5.71 -25.48 -1.32
N VAL A 674 -5.34 -26.41 -2.20
CA VAL A 674 -4.13 -26.29 -3.04
C VAL A 674 -4.35 -25.20 -4.09
N ASP A 675 -5.53 -25.18 -4.72
CA ASP A 675 -5.89 -24.19 -5.74
C ASP A 675 -5.88 -22.77 -5.17
N ASP A 676 -6.55 -22.56 -4.04
CA ASP A 676 -6.60 -21.29 -3.32
C ASP A 676 -5.18 -20.82 -2.95
N ALA A 677 -4.31 -21.74 -2.52
CA ALA A 677 -2.93 -21.40 -2.15
C ALA A 677 -2.06 -21.01 -3.36
N ILE A 678 -2.27 -21.65 -4.51
CA ILE A 678 -1.60 -21.27 -5.76
C ILE A 678 -2.07 -19.88 -6.21
N VAL A 679 -3.38 -19.60 -6.16
CA VAL A 679 -3.95 -18.29 -6.53
C VAL A 679 -3.48 -17.20 -5.57
N GLU A 680 -3.42 -17.47 -4.26
CA GLU A 680 -2.93 -16.50 -3.28
C GLU A 680 -1.49 -16.09 -3.56
N ASN A 681 -0.62 -17.06 -3.89
CA ASN A 681 0.83 -16.88 -4.03
C ASN A 681 1.33 -16.81 -5.48
N CYS A 682 0.46 -16.63 -6.47
CA CYS A 682 0.82 -16.75 -7.88
C CYS A 682 1.96 -15.82 -8.32
N GLU A 683 2.05 -14.60 -7.81
CA GLU A 683 3.17 -13.69 -8.12
C GLU A 683 4.53 -14.23 -7.64
N LEU A 684 4.55 -14.81 -6.44
CA LEU A 684 5.75 -15.40 -5.86
C LEU A 684 6.14 -16.66 -6.64
N LEU A 685 5.18 -17.53 -6.92
CA LEU A 685 5.41 -18.75 -7.70
C LEU A 685 5.92 -18.45 -9.12
N LEU A 686 5.38 -17.42 -9.76
CA LEU A 686 5.82 -16.95 -11.08
C LEU A 686 7.28 -16.46 -11.05
N SER A 687 7.69 -15.80 -9.96
CA SER A 687 9.09 -15.36 -9.78
C SER A 687 10.08 -16.50 -9.51
N VAL A 688 9.58 -17.68 -9.12
CA VAL A 688 10.40 -18.87 -8.89
C VAL A 688 10.59 -19.65 -10.19
N ASP A 689 9.49 -20.06 -10.83
CA ASP A 689 9.52 -20.85 -12.07
C ASP A 689 8.18 -20.78 -12.79
N GLN A 690 8.13 -19.98 -13.86
CA GLN A 690 6.93 -19.72 -14.64
C GLN A 690 6.38 -20.97 -15.35
N LEU A 691 7.26 -21.87 -15.80
CA LEU A 691 6.89 -23.09 -16.52
C LEU A 691 6.29 -24.12 -15.57
N LYS A 692 6.86 -24.28 -14.38
CA LYS A 692 6.30 -25.19 -13.37
C LYS A 692 4.95 -24.70 -12.86
N LEU A 693 4.77 -23.38 -12.67
CA LEU A 693 3.47 -22.82 -12.30
C LEU A 693 2.41 -23.13 -13.37
N ALA A 694 2.74 -22.95 -14.65
CA ALA A 694 1.84 -23.29 -15.74
C ALA A 694 1.55 -24.80 -15.80
N GLY A 695 2.56 -25.65 -15.55
CA GLY A 695 2.40 -27.11 -15.48
C GLY A 695 1.52 -27.61 -14.33
N LEU A 696 1.33 -26.81 -13.27
CA LEU A 696 0.38 -27.12 -12.19
C LEU A 696 -1.08 -26.86 -12.58
N MET A 697 -1.34 -26.13 -13.66
CA MET A 697 -2.68 -25.77 -14.07
C MET A 697 -3.39 -26.96 -14.72
N LYS A 698 -4.40 -27.48 -14.01
CA LYS A 698 -5.27 -28.58 -14.49
C LYS A 698 -6.69 -28.12 -14.82
N ASN A 699 -7.09 -26.95 -14.32
CA ASN A 699 -8.45 -26.42 -14.46
C ASN A 699 -8.40 -24.99 -15.05
N GLN A 700 -9.34 -24.71 -15.96
CA GLN A 700 -9.59 -23.41 -16.55
C GLN A 700 -9.92 -22.35 -15.50
N GLU A 701 -10.72 -22.68 -14.48
CA GLU A 701 -11.15 -21.73 -13.47
C GLU A 701 -9.97 -21.11 -12.71
N ILE A 702 -9.03 -21.95 -12.28
CA ILE A 702 -7.82 -21.52 -11.55
C ILE A 702 -6.92 -20.66 -12.45
N SER A 703 -6.74 -21.09 -13.70
CA SER A 703 -5.94 -20.37 -14.69
C SER A 703 -6.47 -18.95 -14.89
N ASN A 704 -7.81 -18.80 -14.96
CA ASN A 704 -8.48 -17.51 -15.09
C ASN A 704 -8.32 -16.65 -13.84
N GLN A 705 -8.45 -17.23 -12.65
CA GLN A 705 -8.24 -16.50 -11.39
C GLN A 705 -6.82 -15.95 -11.27
N ILE A 706 -5.80 -16.77 -11.57
CA ILE A 706 -4.39 -16.33 -11.58
C ILE A 706 -4.20 -15.21 -12.61
N TYR A 707 -4.68 -15.41 -13.84
CA TYR A 707 -4.55 -14.43 -14.91
C TYR A 707 -5.19 -13.08 -14.54
N SER A 708 -6.36 -13.09 -13.88
CA SER A 708 -7.05 -11.87 -13.44
C SER A 708 -6.33 -11.12 -12.31
N LYS A 709 -5.55 -11.84 -11.49
CA LYS A 709 -4.87 -11.29 -10.30
C LYS A 709 -3.49 -10.72 -10.62
N LEU A 710 -2.82 -11.23 -11.66
CA LEU A 710 -1.48 -10.77 -12.04
C LEU A 710 -1.54 -9.41 -12.76
N PRO A 711 -0.71 -8.43 -12.37
CA PRO A 711 -0.62 -7.14 -13.08
C PRO A 711 0.43 -7.16 -14.21
N GLY A 712 0.17 -6.38 -15.27
CA GLY A 712 1.16 -5.99 -16.29
C GLY A 712 1.93 -7.14 -16.94
N ASP A 713 3.25 -7.00 -17.07
CA ASP A 713 4.13 -7.99 -17.73
C ASP A 713 4.06 -9.39 -17.08
N LYS A 714 3.78 -9.49 -15.77
CA LYS A 714 3.65 -10.78 -15.06
C LYS A 714 2.44 -11.57 -15.55
N LYS A 715 1.32 -10.89 -15.84
CA LYS A 715 0.11 -11.47 -16.42
C LYS A 715 0.41 -12.18 -17.74
N PHE A 716 1.23 -11.54 -18.57
CA PHE A 716 1.60 -12.02 -19.89
C PHE A 716 2.69 -13.10 -19.86
N ALA A 717 3.64 -13.03 -18.92
CA ALA A 717 4.60 -14.10 -18.68
C ALA A 717 3.91 -15.43 -18.29
N PHE A 718 2.89 -15.36 -17.44
CA PHE A 718 2.08 -16.52 -17.09
C PHE A 718 1.30 -17.07 -18.29
N ALA A 719 0.62 -16.21 -19.05
CA ALA A 719 -0.10 -16.63 -20.25
C ALA A 719 0.82 -17.27 -21.29
N HIS A 720 2.04 -16.75 -21.45
CA HIS A 720 3.05 -17.34 -22.32
C HIS A 720 3.47 -18.74 -21.87
N SER A 721 3.76 -18.90 -20.57
CA SER A 721 4.09 -20.20 -20.00
C SER A 721 2.95 -21.22 -20.16
N LEU A 722 1.70 -20.78 -20.05
CA LEU A 722 0.52 -21.60 -20.36
C LEU A 722 0.43 -21.98 -21.85
N CYS A 723 0.79 -21.07 -22.76
CA CYS A 723 0.81 -21.37 -24.20
C CYS A 723 1.82 -22.49 -24.51
N GLU A 724 2.99 -22.45 -23.87
CA GLU A 724 4.03 -23.46 -24.05
C GLU A 724 3.67 -24.83 -23.44
N THR A 725 3.05 -24.83 -22.26
CA THR A 725 2.81 -26.06 -21.49
C THR A 725 1.42 -26.67 -21.72
N ASN A 726 0.38 -25.85 -21.93
CA ASN A 726 -1.01 -26.29 -22.09
C ASN A 726 -1.84 -25.34 -22.96
N LYS A 727 -1.71 -25.51 -24.29
CA LYS A 727 -2.43 -24.71 -25.31
C LYS A 727 -3.95 -24.65 -25.11
N LYS A 728 -4.58 -25.71 -24.58
CA LYS A 728 -6.03 -25.73 -24.32
C LYS A 728 -6.43 -24.75 -23.22
N LEU A 729 -5.66 -24.69 -22.14
CA LEU A 729 -5.91 -23.74 -21.04
C LEU A 729 -5.59 -22.31 -21.45
N PHE A 730 -4.52 -22.10 -22.22
CA PHE A 730 -4.23 -20.79 -22.79
C PHE A 730 -5.39 -20.25 -23.65
N ALA A 731 -5.96 -21.08 -24.53
CA ALA A 731 -7.10 -20.71 -25.36
C ALA A 731 -8.38 -20.38 -24.56
N SER A 732 -8.42 -20.77 -23.29
CA SER A 732 -9.57 -20.62 -22.39
C SER A 732 -9.47 -19.40 -21.47
N LEU A 733 -8.34 -18.68 -21.52
CA LEU A 733 -8.13 -17.43 -20.79
C LEU A 733 -9.07 -16.32 -21.32
N PRO A 734 -9.60 -15.46 -20.43
CA PRO A 734 -10.51 -14.38 -20.80
C PRO A 734 -9.74 -13.19 -21.40
N LEU A 735 -9.00 -13.43 -22.48
CA LEU A 735 -8.25 -12.40 -23.20
C LEU A 735 -9.24 -11.48 -23.93
N ILE A 736 -9.42 -10.26 -23.45
CA ILE A 736 -10.07 -9.20 -24.21
C ILE A 736 -9.12 -8.67 -25.30
N ASN A 737 -9.63 -7.96 -26.30
CA ASN A 737 -8.80 -7.45 -27.41
C ASN A 737 -7.58 -6.65 -26.91
N GLU A 738 -7.73 -5.86 -25.85
CA GLU A 738 -6.63 -5.12 -25.23
C GLU A 738 -5.56 -6.03 -24.61
N ASP A 739 -5.95 -7.18 -24.06
CA ASP A 739 -5.02 -8.17 -23.52
C ASP A 739 -4.20 -8.84 -24.63
N TYR A 740 -4.80 -9.08 -25.82
CA TYR A 740 -4.05 -9.58 -26.98
C TYR A 740 -3.01 -8.57 -27.47
N VAL A 741 -3.36 -7.29 -27.52
CA VAL A 741 -2.45 -6.20 -27.85
C VAL A 741 -1.27 -6.20 -26.87
N ASN A 742 -1.55 -6.16 -25.57
CA ASN A 742 -0.50 -6.09 -24.54
C ASN A 742 0.33 -7.38 -24.45
N TYR A 743 -0.28 -8.55 -24.67
CA TYR A 743 0.45 -9.82 -24.77
C TYR A 743 1.40 -9.83 -25.97
N THR A 744 0.98 -9.27 -27.10
CA THR A 744 1.83 -9.12 -28.29
C THR A 744 3.00 -8.19 -28.00
N LYS A 745 2.77 -7.06 -27.32
CA LYS A 745 3.86 -6.16 -26.86
C LYS A 745 4.83 -6.88 -25.94
N PHE A 746 4.33 -7.71 -25.03
CA PHE A 746 5.15 -8.54 -24.17
C PHE A 746 6.03 -9.52 -24.99
N LEU A 747 5.46 -10.21 -25.99
CA LEU A 747 6.23 -11.09 -26.87
C LEU A 747 7.29 -10.33 -27.67
N ILE A 748 6.95 -9.15 -28.22
CA ILE A 748 7.93 -8.27 -28.90
C ILE A 748 9.10 -7.94 -27.97
N LYS A 749 8.81 -7.63 -26.70
CA LYS A 749 9.81 -7.21 -25.73
C LYS A 749 10.72 -8.35 -25.27
N PHE A 750 10.16 -9.54 -25.03
CA PHE A 750 10.86 -10.64 -24.34
C PHE A 750 11.05 -11.92 -25.16
N HIS A 751 10.18 -12.21 -26.14
CA HIS A 751 10.15 -13.47 -26.91
C HIS A 751 10.13 -13.22 -28.42
N LYS A 752 11.05 -12.36 -28.89
CA LYS A 752 11.08 -11.79 -30.25
C LYS A 752 10.92 -12.82 -31.38
N ASN A 753 11.44 -14.04 -31.21
CA ASN A 753 11.39 -15.10 -32.23
C ASN A 753 10.01 -15.77 -32.33
N GLU A 754 9.26 -15.78 -31.23
CA GLU A 754 7.94 -16.41 -31.15
C GLU A 754 6.83 -15.45 -31.56
N THR A 755 7.08 -14.14 -31.47
CA THR A 755 6.13 -13.10 -31.85
C THR A 755 5.62 -13.27 -33.28
N ILE A 756 6.51 -13.58 -34.22
CA ILE A 756 6.14 -13.73 -35.64
C ILE A 756 5.18 -14.91 -35.83
N LYS A 757 5.46 -16.04 -35.17
CA LYS A 757 4.61 -17.23 -35.20
C LYS A 757 3.26 -16.99 -34.52
N PHE A 758 3.26 -16.29 -33.38
CA PHE A 758 2.03 -15.98 -32.67
C PHE A 758 1.12 -15.05 -33.48
N ILE A 759 1.70 -14.04 -34.14
CA ILE A 759 0.96 -13.12 -34.99
C ILE A 759 0.38 -13.82 -36.22
N SER A 760 1.14 -14.69 -36.88
CA SER A 760 0.63 -15.42 -38.05
C SER A 760 -0.50 -16.40 -37.70
N GLU A 761 -0.49 -16.97 -36.49
CA GLU A 761 -1.55 -17.87 -36.02
C GLU A 761 -2.83 -17.15 -35.54
N ARG A 762 -2.78 -15.83 -35.28
CA ARG A 762 -3.87 -15.06 -34.62
C ARG A 762 -4.11 -13.67 -35.24
N PHE A 763 -3.80 -13.50 -36.52
CA PHE A 763 -3.88 -12.19 -37.18
C PHE A 763 -5.31 -11.64 -37.27
N ASP A 764 -6.32 -12.52 -37.28
CA ASP A 764 -7.74 -12.18 -37.31
C ASP A 764 -8.19 -11.25 -36.16
N ILE A 765 -7.43 -11.20 -35.07
CA ILE A 765 -7.75 -10.43 -33.85
C ILE A 765 -6.83 -9.20 -33.71
N MET A 766 -5.79 -9.05 -34.55
CA MET A 766 -4.78 -8.01 -34.37
C MET A 766 -5.11 -6.69 -35.08
N SER A 767 -4.89 -5.57 -34.37
CA SER A 767 -4.93 -4.24 -34.97
C SER A 767 -3.66 -3.97 -35.78
N PRO A 768 -3.77 -3.41 -37.02
CA PRO A 768 -2.65 -2.95 -37.84
C PRO A 768 -1.65 -2.05 -37.09
N SER A 769 -2.12 -1.31 -36.09
CA SER A 769 -1.33 -0.36 -35.30
C SER A 769 -0.24 -1.00 -34.45
N LEU A 770 -0.31 -2.30 -34.16
CA LEU A 770 0.71 -3.03 -33.38
C LEU A 770 2.02 -3.26 -34.16
N LEU A 771 1.97 -3.22 -35.49
CA LEU A 771 3.16 -3.42 -36.34
C LEU A 771 4.21 -2.32 -36.14
N VAL A 772 3.78 -1.12 -35.71
CA VAL A 772 4.66 0.04 -35.48
C VAL A 772 5.58 -0.15 -34.26
N GLU A 773 5.22 -1.03 -33.32
CA GLU A 773 6.01 -1.27 -32.10
C GLU A 773 7.11 -2.33 -32.26
N PHE A 774 7.21 -2.99 -33.42
CA PHE A 774 8.31 -3.90 -33.71
C PHE A 774 9.64 -3.16 -33.88
N GLU A 775 10.73 -3.78 -33.44
CA GLU A 775 12.06 -3.37 -33.88
C GLU A 775 12.11 -3.38 -35.41
N ARG A 776 12.65 -2.30 -35.98
CA ARG A 776 12.61 -1.99 -37.41
C ARG A 776 13.08 -3.13 -38.31
N GLU A 777 14.03 -3.92 -37.84
CA GLU A 777 14.61 -5.05 -38.59
C GLU A 777 13.68 -6.27 -38.69
N ARG A 778 12.67 -6.40 -37.81
CA ARG A 778 11.75 -7.57 -37.77
C ARG A 778 10.36 -7.30 -38.30
N MET A 779 10.01 -6.03 -38.58
CA MET A 779 8.74 -5.68 -39.23
C MET A 779 8.57 -6.42 -40.55
N PHE A 780 9.66 -6.59 -41.31
CA PHE A 780 9.63 -7.24 -42.61
C PHE A 780 9.33 -8.75 -42.50
N ASP A 781 10.03 -9.46 -41.61
CA ASP A 781 9.79 -10.90 -41.36
C ASP A 781 8.38 -11.17 -40.83
N CYS A 782 7.86 -10.26 -39.99
CA CYS A 782 6.49 -10.31 -39.48
C CYS A 782 5.47 -10.10 -40.61
N ALA A 783 5.65 -9.07 -41.43
CA ALA A 783 4.79 -8.80 -42.58
C ALA A 783 4.75 -9.98 -43.56
N ILE A 784 5.90 -10.60 -43.87
CA ILE A 784 5.97 -11.81 -44.72
C ILE A 784 5.21 -12.98 -44.08
N SER A 785 5.36 -13.21 -42.78
CA SER A 785 4.72 -14.36 -42.13
C SER A 785 3.20 -14.21 -42.04
N ILE A 786 2.71 -12.98 -41.81
CA ILE A 786 1.28 -12.63 -41.91
C ILE A 786 0.79 -12.88 -43.35
N SER A 787 1.55 -12.40 -44.33
CA SER A 787 1.22 -12.55 -45.75
C SER A 787 0.98 -14.01 -46.15
N VAL A 788 1.90 -14.88 -45.74
CA VAL A 788 1.88 -16.31 -46.06
C VAL A 788 0.71 -17.00 -45.36
N SER A 789 0.39 -16.60 -44.12
CA SER A 789 -0.73 -17.18 -43.36
C SER A 789 -2.11 -16.74 -43.87
N MET A 790 -2.24 -15.52 -44.41
CA MET A 790 -3.50 -15.01 -44.95
C MET A 790 -3.76 -15.40 -46.41
N ASN A 791 -2.74 -15.87 -47.13
CA ASN A 791 -2.84 -16.22 -48.55
C ASN A 791 -3.36 -15.05 -49.43
N ASP A 792 -3.10 -13.79 -49.02
CA ASP A 792 -3.55 -12.57 -49.70
C ASP A 792 -2.34 -11.71 -50.14
N PRO A 793 -1.96 -11.75 -51.43
CA PRO A 793 -0.83 -11.01 -52.00
C PRO A 793 -0.95 -9.48 -51.93
N LEU A 794 -2.17 -8.92 -51.85
CA LEU A 794 -2.40 -7.47 -51.88
C LEU A 794 -2.18 -6.83 -50.50
N LEU A 795 -2.49 -7.56 -49.43
CA LEU A 795 -2.18 -7.15 -48.06
C LEU A 795 -0.65 -7.06 -47.84
N ILE A 796 0.12 -7.97 -48.45
CA ILE A 796 1.60 -7.93 -48.46
C ILE A 796 2.09 -6.57 -48.92
N LEU A 797 1.54 -6.11 -50.05
CA LEU A 797 1.90 -4.87 -50.70
C LEU A 797 1.57 -3.65 -49.84
N GLN A 798 0.39 -3.59 -49.23
CA GLN A 798 0.00 -2.44 -48.39
C GLN A 798 0.85 -2.33 -47.10
N TYR A 799 1.09 -3.44 -46.41
CA TYR A 799 1.86 -3.43 -45.17
C TYR A 799 3.35 -3.27 -45.41
N SER A 800 3.90 -3.93 -46.44
CA SER A 800 5.29 -3.73 -46.84
C SER A 800 5.52 -2.29 -47.28
N GLN A 801 4.59 -1.64 -47.99
CA GLN A 801 4.68 -0.23 -48.39
C GLN A 801 4.69 0.74 -47.20
N SER A 802 3.81 0.54 -46.21
CA SER A 802 3.77 1.40 -45.01
C SER A 802 5.03 1.22 -44.16
N ALA A 803 5.44 -0.03 -43.93
CA ALA A 803 6.66 -0.33 -43.18
C ALA A 803 7.92 0.14 -43.92
N LEU A 804 7.98 0.01 -45.26
CA LEU A 804 9.06 0.55 -46.09
C LEU A 804 9.13 2.06 -45.97
N ARG A 805 7.99 2.75 -46.03
CA ARG A 805 7.92 4.20 -45.99
C ARG A 805 8.48 4.73 -44.66
N ASP A 806 8.07 4.14 -43.54
CA ASP A 806 8.55 4.52 -42.21
C ASP A 806 10.03 4.13 -41.98
N PHE A 807 10.46 2.99 -42.54
CA PHE A 807 11.86 2.54 -42.52
C PHE A 807 12.78 3.46 -43.35
N LEU A 808 12.37 3.84 -44.56
CA LEU A 808 13.11 4.71 -45.48
C LEU A 808 13.18 6.16 -45.01
N VAL A 809 12.13 6.68 -44.38
CA VAL A 809 12.14 8.03 -43.77
C VAL A 809 13.19 8.12 -42.67
N THR A 810 13.45 7.03 -41.94
CA THR A 810 14.40 7.04 -40.83
C THR A 810 15.83 6.61 -41.18
N MET A 811 16.04 5.99 -42.34
CA MET A 811 17.36 5.59 -42.90
C MET A 811 18.18 6.76 -43.48
N THR A 812 17.71 8.00 -43.32
CA THR A 812 18.46 9.18 -43.78
C THR A 812 19.81 9.36 -43.07
N PHE A 813 20.09 8.60 -42.00
CA PHE A 813 21.41 8.55 -41.36
C PHE A 813 21.70 7.15 -40.74
N CYS A 814 22.34 6.21 -41.48
CA CYS A 814 23.35 5.20 -41.04
C CYS A 814 23.38 3.86 -41.84
N ASP A 815 24.59 3.28 -41.89
CA ASP A 815 25.07 1.92 -42.26
C ASP A 815 24.65 1.24 -43.59
N VAL A 816 25.63 1.08 -44.49
CA VAL A 816 25.52 0.43 -45.81
C VAL A 816 25.27 -1.09 -45.71
N ASN A 817 25.68 -1.74 -44.61
CA ASN A 817 25.50 -3.18 -44.45
C ASN A 817 24.04 -3.57 -44.23
N LEU A 818 23.28 -2.73 -43.51
CA LEU A 818 21.83 -2.88 -43.31
C LEU A 818 21.05 -2.73 -44.62
N LEU A 819 21.49 -1.83 -45.50
CA LEU A 819 20.91 -1.64 -46.83
C LEU A 819 21.12 -2.87 -47.73
N ASN A 820 22.31 -3.48 -47.68
CA ASN A 820 22.63 -4.68 -48.45
C ASN A 820 21.81 -5.91 -47.96
N ASP A 821 21.69 -6.09 -46.64
CA ASP A 821 20.90 -7.18 -46.05
C ASP A 821 19.40 -7.04 -46.38
N PHE A 822 18.89 -5.80 -46.38
CA PHE A 822 17.53 -5.47 -46.81
C PHE A 822 17.28 -5.78 -48.30
N GLN A 823 18.22 -5.43 -49.18
CA GLN A 823 18.11 -5.72 -50.61
C GLN A 823 18.09 -7.23 -50.88
N GLN A 824 18.93 -7.99 -50.18
CA GLN A 824 19.01 -9.44 -50.32
C GLN A 824 17.74 -10.15 -49.80
N LYS A 825 17.21 -9.73 -48.64
CA LYS A 825 15.93 -10.26 -48.10
C LYS A 825 14.74 -9.91 -48.97
N SER A 826 14.66 -8.68 -49.49
CA SER A 826 13.62 -8.26 -50.44
C SER A 826 13.64 -9.09 -51.72
N PHE A 827 14.84 -9.41 -52.23
CA PHE A 827 15.00 -10.26 -53.41
C PHE A 827 14.57 -11.71 -53.15
N ASN A 828 14.84 -12.24 -51.95
CA ASN A 828 14.37 -13.57 -51.53
C ASN A 828 12.84 -13.63 -51.44
N VAL A 829 12.17 -12.57 -50.94
CA VAL A 829 10.70 -12.47 -50.93
C VAL A 829 10.14 -12.45 -52.35
N ILE A 830 10.75 -11.69 -53.27
CA ILE A 830 10.33 -11.66 -54.68
C ILE A 830 10.49 -13.04 -55.35
N ASN A 831 11.53 -13.79 -54.98
CA ASN A 831 11.74 -15.16 -55.48
C ASN A 831 10.80 -16.19 -54.85
N GLU A 832 10.44 -16.06 -53.57
CA GLU A 832 9.44 -16.93 -52.94
C GLU A 832 8.02 -16.62 -53.42
N THR A 833 7.68 -15.35 -53.63
CA THR A 833 6.37 -14.93 -54.17
C THR A 833 6.19 -15.31 -55.65
N LYS A 834 7.28 -15.45 -56.42
CA LYS A 834 7.24 -16.04 -57.78
C LYS A 834 6.69 -17.48 -57.81
N LYS A 835 6.78 -18.25 -56.71
CA LYS A 835 6.14 -19.58 -56.62
C LYS A 835 4.60 -19.51 -56.64
N TYR A 836 4.01 -18.36 -56.34
CA TYR A 836 2.56 -18.18 -56.15
C TYR A 836 1.86 -17.42 -57.30
N PHE A 837 2.43 -17.43 -58.53
CA PHE A 837 1.82 -16.85 -59.74
C PHE A 837 1.30 -15.41 -59.55
N ILE A 838 2.21 -14.49 -59.24
CA ILE A 838 1.89 -13.06 -59.24
C ILE A 838 2.00 -12.52 -60.68
N ASP A 839 0.95 -11.83 -61.16
CA ASP A 839 0.93 -11.22 -62.50
C ASP A 839 1.95 -10.07 -62.62
N SER A 840 2.32 -9.72 -63.86
CA SER A 840 3.31 -8.68 -64.15
C SER A 840 2.93 -7.30 -63.58
N THR A 841 1.63 -7.07 -63.38
CA THR A 841 1.04 -5.82 -62.86
C THR A 841 1.32 -5.65 -61.37
N SER A 842 1.25 -6.74 -60.61
CA SER A 842 1.54 -6.76 -59.19
C SER A 842 3.05 -6.66 -58.92
N VAL A 843 3.87 -7.29 -59.75
CA VAL A 843 5.33 -7.08 -59.75
C VAL A 843 5.68 -5.62 -60.08
N TYR A 844 4.96 -4.99 -61.01
CA TYR A 844 5.11 -3.56 -61.32
C TYR A 844 4.73 -2.66 -60.14
N SER A 845 3.63 -2.93 -59.44
CA SER A 845 3.24 -2.19 -58.23
C SER A 845 4.26 -2.33 -57.10
N ILE A 846 4.83 -3.54 -56.92
CA ILE A 846 5.93 -3.80 -55.97
C ILE A 846 7.14 -2.94 -56.33
N LEU A 847 7.60 -3.00 -57.59
CA LEU A 847 8.77 -2.25 -58.06
C LEU A 847 8.56 -0.73 -58.03
N LYS A 848 7.36 -0.25 -58.34
CA LYS A 848 6.99 1.17 -58.29
C LYS A 848 6.96 1.72 -56.86
N SER A 849 6.57 0.89 -55.87
CA SER A 849 6.68 1.29 -54.46
C SER A 849 8.09 1.31 -53.90
N PHE A 850 9.06 0.70 -54.59
CA PHE A 850 10.49 0.80 -54.28
C PHE A 850 11.17 2.01 -54.96
N GLU A 851 10.46 3.11 -55.27
CA GLU A 851 11.05 4.37 -55.73
C GLU A 851 12.02 4.93 -54.65
N ILE A 852 13.21 4.33 -54.57
CA ILE A 852 14.38 4.86 -53.88
C ILE A 852 14.88 5.99 -54.78
N PRO A 853 15.07 7.22 -54.27
CA PRO A 853 15.68 8.28 -55.05
C PRO A 853 17.05 7.80 -55.55
N PHE A 854 17.21 7.65 -56.87
CA PHE A 854 18.47 7.27 -57.52
C PHE A 854 19.64 8.26 -57.23
N PHE A 855 19.35 9.36 -56.55
CA PHE A 855 20.30 10.39 -56.11
C PHE A 855 21.39 9.87 -55.16
N CYS A 856 21.20 8.74 -54.46
CA CYS A 856 22.20 8.20 -53.53
C CYS A 856 23.23 7.26 -54.18
N LEU A 857 23.16 7.01 -55.50
CA LEU A 857 23.99 5.99 -56.17
C LEU A 857 25.22 6.55 -56.92
N SER A 858 25.45 7.87 -56.94
CA SER A 858 26.50 8.48 -57.77
C SER A 858 27.86 8.71 -57.09
N ASN A 859 28.00 8.47 -55.78
CA ASN A 859 29.15 9.03 -55.05
C ASN A 859 30.27 8.06 -54.62
N ASN A 860 30.23 6.77 -54.96
CA ASN A 860 31.36 5.88 -54.68
C ASN A 860 31.77 5.07 -55.92
N GLN A 861 32.87 5.49 -56.55
CA GLN A 861 33.37 4.98 -57.83
C GLN A 861 34.24 3.72 -57.75
N THR A 862 34.31 3.03 -56.61
CA THR A 862 35.21 1.88 -56.47
C THR A 862 34.56 0.79 -55.65
N ASP A 863 33.77 -0.09 -56.26
CA ASP A 863 33.49 -1.37 -55.63
C ASP A 863 33.06 -2.48 -56.60
N LYS A 864 33.62 -3.67 -56.33
CA LYS A 864 33.39 -4.96 -57.00
C LYS A 864 31.90 -5.37 -57.06
N TYR A 865 31.07 -4.78 -56.20
CA TYR A 865 29.62 -5.02 -56.11
C TYR A 865 28.79 -4.32 -57.19
N PHE A 866 29.38 -3.45 -58.02
CA PHE A 866 28.66 -2.82 -59.13
C PHE A 866 28.27 -3.83 -60.23
N ILE A 867 29.05 -4.90 -60.41
CA ILE A 867 28.83 -5.94 -61.41
C ILE A 867 27.65 -6.87 -61.03
N GLU A 868 27.48 -7.19 -59.74
CA GLU A 868 26.31 -7.93 -59.27
C GLU A 868 25.03 -7.07 -59.32
N ARG A 869 25.16 -5.76 -59.06
CA ARG A 869 24.08 -4.78 -59.18
C ARG A 869 23.61 -4.57 -60.63
N SER A 870 24.53 -4.53 -61.61
CA SER A 870 24.16 -4.40 -63.04
C SER A 870 23.42 -5.63 -63.56
N THR A 871 23.73 -6.81 -63.01
CA THR A 871 23.05 -8.07 -63.35
C THR A 871 21.60 -8.08 -62.85
N ALA A 872 21.34 -7.61 -61.63
CA ALA A 872 19.97 -7.45 -61.10
C ALA A 872 19.16 -6.39 -61.88
N ILE A 873 19.78 -5.27 -62.24
CA ILE A 873 19.17 -4.24 -63.10
C ILE A 873 18.82 -4.81 -64.48
N SER A 874 19.69 -5.65 -65.07
CA SER A 874 19.44 -6.28 -66.37
C SER A 874 18.24 -7.25 -66.37
N VAL A 875 17.98 -7.92 -65.24
CA VAL A 875 16.83 -8.83 -65.06
C VAL A 875 15.54 -8.03 -64.93
N VAL A 876 15.53 -6.94 -64.15
CA VAL A 876 14.40 -6.02 -64.03
C VAL A 876 14.08 -5.38 -65.39
N TYR A 877 15.11 -4.96 -66.14
CA TYR A 877 14.99 -4.36 -67.48
C TYR A 877 14.47 -5.33 -68.54
N LYS A 878 14.90 -6.61 -68.53
CA LYS A 878 14.40 -7.64 -69.46
C LYS A 878 12.89 -7.86 -69.32
N SER A 879 12.35 -7.72 -68.12
CA SER A 879 10.91 -7.86 -67.84
C SER A 879 10.08 -6.59 -68.07
N SER A 880 10.70 -5.40 -68.20
CA SER A 880 10.00 -4.10 -68.32
C SER A 880 10.12 -3.42 -69.70
N TYR A 881 10.62 -4.17 -70.70
CA TYR A 881 10.92 -3.74 -72.08
C TYR A 881 9.77 -3.06 -72.85
N LYS A 882 8.53 -3.09 -72.37
CA LYS A 882 7.36 -2.52 -73.06
C LYS A 882 6.87 -1.15 -72.55
N MET A 883 7.44 -0.59 -71.48
CA MET A 883 6.73 0.49 -70.74
C MET A 883 7.55 1.76 -70.40
N ILE A 884 8.62 2.06 -71.16
CA ILE A 884 9.62 3.10 -70.79
C ILE A 884 9.38 4.56 -71.31
N PRO A 885 8.34 5.00 -72.05
CA PRO A 885 8.44 6.32 -72.69
C PRO A 885 8.40 7.59 -71.82
N GLN A 886 8.11 7.57 -70.51
CA GLN A 886 7.55 8.80 -69.89
C GLN A 886 8.42 9.66 -68.95
N ASN A 887 9.62 9.30 -68.49
CA ASN A 887 10.29 10.09 -67.42
C ASN A 887 11.83 10.16 -67.45
N PHE A 888 12.48 10.41 -68.59
CA PHE A 888 13.90 10.76 -68.60
C PHE A 888 14.12 12.24 -68.92
N ALA A 889 14.57 13.03 -67.94
CA ALA A 889 15.08 14.37 -68.19
C ALA A 889 16.42 14.31 -68.96
N PHE A 890 16.57 15.15 -69.98
CA PHE A 890 17.72 15.19 -70.91
C PHE A 890 19.13 15.16 -70.25
N PRO A 891 19.38 15.80 -69.10
CA PRO A 891 20.69 15.74 -68.43
C PRO A 891 21.09 14.33 -67.97
N VAL A 892 20.10 13.49 -67.63
CA VAL A 892 20.32 12.10 -67.21
C VAL A 892 20.68 11.22 -68.40
N LEU A 893 20.04 11.46 -69.54
CA LEU A 893 20.34 10.75 -70.80
C LEU A 893 21.78 11.01 -71.24
N ASN A 894 22.28 12.24 -71.09
CA ASN A 894 23.65 12.61 -71.44
C ASN A 894 24.68 11.80 -70.62
N ASN A 895 24.49 11.68 -69.31
CA ASN A 895 25.38 10.90 -68.44
C ASN A 895 25.33 9.39 -68.77
N VAL A 896 24.17 8.85 -69.12
CA VAL A 896 24.03 7.44 -69.53
C VAL A 896 24.76 7.17 -70.85
N ILE A 897 24.68 8.11 -71.81
CA ILE A 897 25.43 8.01 -73.07
C ILE A 897 26.93 8.02 -72.80
N ILE A 898 27.43 9.00 -72.04
CA ILE A 898 28.85 9.12 -71.69
C ILE A 898 29.35 7.85 -70.99
N LEU A 899 28.61 7.36 -69.99
CA LEU A 899 28.96 6.14 -69.24
C LEU A 899 28.94 4.88 -70.11
N SER A 900 27.97 4.76 -71.01
CA SER A 900 27.87 3.61 -71.92
C SER A 900 29.06 3.52 -72.87
N TYR A 901 29.66 4.65 -73.25
CA TYR A 901 30.83 4.72 -74.12
C TYR A 901 32.16 4.58 -73.37
N SER A 902 32.23 5.04 -72.12
CA SER A 902 33.42 4.87 -71.28
C SER A 902 33.57 3.46 -70.69
N ASP A 903 32.47 2.69 -70.55
CA ASP A 903 32.50 1.35 -69.97
C ASP A 903 32.14 0.27 -71.02
N SER A 904 33.07 -0.67 -71.26
CA SER A 904 32.91 -1.77 -72.22
C SER A 904 31.83 -2.79 -71.82
N SER A 905 31.50 -2.89 -70.53
CA SER A 905 30.45 -3.78 -70.01
C SER A 905 29.03 -3.31 -70.37
N LEU A 906 28.88 -2.04 -70.76
CA LEU A 906 27.63 -1.42 -71.21
C LEU A 906 27.49 -1.42 -72.74
N SER A 907 28.30 -2.19 -73.46
CA SER A 907 28.27 -2.28 -74.93
C SER A 907 26.89 -2.67 -75.49
N GLY A 908 26.10 -3.48 -74.77
CA GLY A 908 24.72 -3.80 -75.15
C GLY A 908 23.76 -2.59 -75.16
N PHE A 909 24.04 -1.59 -74.32
CA PHE A 909 23.27 -0.33 -74.25
C PHE A 909 23.55 0.57 -75.46
N ARG A 910 24.76 0.51 -76.03
CA ARG A 910 25.16 1.30 -77.21
C ARG A 910 24.29 1.01 -78.44
N ASN A 911 23.79 -0.22 -78.56
CA ASN A 911 22.89 -0.62 -79.66
C ASN A 911 21.42 -0.18 -79.44
N PHE A 912 21.08 0.25 -78.22
CA PHE A 912 19.72 0.64 -77.83
C PHE A 912 19.53 2.16 -77.84
N ILE A 913 20.58 2.91 -77.49
CA ILE A 913 20.58 4.38 -77.44
C ILE A 913 20.09 5.01 -78.75
N PRO A 914 20.57 4.61 -79.95
CA PRO A 914 20.10 5.19 -81.21
C PRO A 914 18.60 4.98 -81.44
N LYS A 915 18.10 3.77 -81.14
CA LYS A 915 16.68 3.42 -81.31
C LYS A 915 15.78 4.18 -80.35
N TYR A 916 16.25 4.41 -79.12
CA TYR A 916 15.52 5.20 -78.13
C TYR A 916 15.47 6.67 -78.53
N ILE A 917 16.60 7.27 -78.91
CA ILE A 917 16.64 8.68 -79.34
C ILE A 917 15.81 8.89 -80.60
N GLN A 918 15.87 7.97 -81.58
CA GLN A 918 15.04 8.04 -82.77
C GLN A 918 13.54 8.00 -82.41
N LYS A 919 13.14 7.18 -81.44
CA LYS A 919 11.75 7.11 -80.97
C LYS A 919 11.31 8.39 -80.25
N CYS A 920 12.21 9.03 -79.50
CA CYS A 920 11.95 10.32 -78.85
C CYS A 920 11.87 11.49 -79.85
N ILE A 921 12.60 11.41 -80.97
CA ILE A 921 12.48 12.36 -82.08
C ILE A 921 11.14 12.12 -82.81
N GLU A 922 10.77 10.86 -83.07
CA GLU A 922 9.51 10.49 -83.71
C GLU A 922 8.28 10.83 -82.85
N SER A 923 8.39 10.80 -81.51
CA SER A 923 7.32 11.20 -80.59
C SER A 923 7.23 12.71 -80.34
N GLY A 924 8.19 13.50 -80.84
CA GLY A 924 8.26 14.95 -80.62
C GLY A 924 8.75 15.36 -79.23
N ASP A 925 9.22 14.42 -78.41
CA ASP A 925 9.74 14.67 -77.06
C ASP A 925 11.13 15.32 -77.07
N ILE A 926 11.84 15.25 -78.20
CA ILE A 926 13.11 15.94 -78.44
C ILE A 926 13.02 16.70 -79.78
N ASN A 927 13.18 18.02 -79.75
CA ASN A 927 13.21 18.82 -80.98
C ASN A 927 14.57 18.68 -81.67
N HIS A 928 14.60 18.56 -83.01
CA HIS A 928 15.84 18.49 -83.80
C HIS A 928 16.77 19.70 -83.55
N ASN A 929 16.21 20.84 -83.14
CA ASN A 929 16.98 22.04 -82.80
C ASN A 929 17.65 21.95 -81.41
N ASP A 930 17.05 21.23 -80.44
CA ASP A 930 17.63 21.07 -79.10
C ASP A 930 18.91 20.23 -79.12
N ILE A 931 19.00 19.27 -80.06
CA ILE A 931 20.20 18.46 -80.32
C ILE A 931 21.31 19.28 -80.98
N ARG A 932 20.95 20.28 -81.81
CA ARG A 932 21.92 21.16 -82.49
C ARG A 932 22.46 22.26 -81.58
N GLU A 933 21.64 22.81 -80.70
CA GLU A 933 22.06 23.90 -79.80
C GLU A 933 22.86 23.41 -78.59
N SER A 934 22.74 22.13 -78.21
CA SER A 934 23.50 21.51 -77.12
C SER A 934 24.85 20.90 -77.54
N ALA A 935 25.19 20.94 -78.84
CA ALA A 935 26.38 20.32 -79.41
C ALA A 935 27.53 21.31 -79.63
N GLY A 936 28.22 21.67 -78.55
CA GLY A 936 29.66 21.88 -78.61
C GLY A 936 30.34 20.56 -78.24
N ASP A 937 31.21 20.03 -79.11
CA ASP A 937 32.12 18.89 -78.86
C ASP A 937 31.52 17.46 -79.10
N PRO A 938 32.33 16.36 -79.08
CA PRO A 938 32.36 15.21 -80.03
C PRO A 938 31.11 14.32 -80.16
N LEU A 939 30.05 14.60 -79.40
CA LEU A 939 28.77 13.90 -79.43
C LEU A 939 28.06 14.02 -80.79
N LEU A 940 28.20 15.15 -81.50
CA LEU A 940 27.61 15.31 -82.83
C LEU A 940 28.24 14.35 -83.86
N ASN A 941 29.54 14.04 -83.74
CA ASN A 941 30.21 13.09 -84.64
C ASN A 941 29.85 11.62 -84.32
N ILE A 942 29.53 11.31 -83.06
CA ILE A 942 29.00 9.99 -82.68
C ILE A 942 27.55 9.86 -83.15
N PHE A 943 26.75 10.93 -83.04
CA PHE A 943 25.37 10.95 -83.47
C PHE A 943 25.21 10.91 -85.00
N LEU A 944 26.06 11.64 -85.74
CA LEU A 944 26.08 11.64 -87.20
C LEU A 944 26.66 10.34 -87.79
N SER A 945 27.56 9.65 -87.09
CA SER A 945 28.05 8.31 -87.53
C SER A 945 27.07 7.17 -87.22
N MET A 946 26.06 7.40 -86.39
CA MET A 946 24.97 6.46 -86.09
C MET A 946 23.74 6.62 -86.99
N THR A 947 23.65 7.70 -87.76
CA THR A 947 22.51 8.00 -88.66
C THR A 947 22.84 7.88 -90.15
N SER A 948 24.11 7.67 -90.50
CA SER A 948 24.57 7.07 -91.77
C SER A 948 24.65 5.56 -91.66
#